data_AF-A0A6J2FB54-F1
#
_entry.id   AF-A0A6J2FB54-F1
#
_cell.length_a   1.000
_cell.length_b   1.000
_cell.length_c   1.000
_cell.angle_alpha   90.00
_cell.angle_beta   90.00
_cell.angle_gamma   90.00
#
_symmetry.space_group_name_H-M   'P 1'
#
loop_
_entity.id
_entity.type
_entity.pdbx_description
1 polymer ?
#
loop_
_entity_poly.entity_id
_entity_poly.type
_entity_poly.pdbx_seq_one_letter_code
_entity_poly.pdbx_strand_id
1 'polypeptide(L)'
;MTRAPGLLAPLLGLGLSPPGAGAADCGSLGGAERLAFAPAAKVHWLAPRVRPRGALSPLYGMVRRFLSVVQLNPFPAELVKTLLNEPASVKVDEVVRYEAGYVVCAVIAGLYLLVVSIAGLCFCCCRCRRRCGGRVKTEHKAVAWERGTLAAFLLLTTLVLLIGVVCAFVTNQHMHEQVGPSVEAVPEILLSLRGLVSNVPQELQAVAQQFSLPQKRVLEELDGVGMSIGSTIHTQLKSTVYEALASVSSLGQALQVSVDHLQALNTTLVELRKGQQDLEPAVREHRARLLALLQEPGCRRCTEAQSRARALELGADFHQVSTVDDVLHRLKGVPEATFSSMVQEENSTFNAFPLLVALQTANVVKELKKLVAQKPEGLNTLAEEFPGWEAASRWSRALKEVEQSSRPYLKEVQRYEKYRWILGCILCSAVLLVVVCNLLGLNLGIWGLSAREDPSCSEAKGEAGARFLLIGVGFSFFFAAPLILLVFATFLVGGNVQTLVCQSWESKELYKFADTPGNLPPSMNLSHLLGLKKNISILLAYQQCREGAALWSILQLNGSYDLEKHLNISQYTAKLQQELQNLKVDMKNLDLLSPAAHRDLEALQSSGLEKIHYSGFLVQIQKPVVNTSMEKLAQELEELSQAQGSSVLGQQLQEEAQGLKNLYQEKILPQQSLVAKLNLSVRALASSAPNLQMETSGVLDKVAYLKGELPTWATSILRNESECFLTREVGYFSQYVAWVKEEVTQRIATCQPLSRALDNGRVVLCDMMANPWNAFWFCLAWCTFFLIPSIIFAVKTSKYFHPIWKRLSSTSSEETQLFHIPRVTSLKL
;
A
#
# COMPACT_ATOMS: atom_id res chain seq x y z
N MET A 1 12.23 16.69 -23.07
CA MET A 1 12.99 16.84 -24.33
C MET A 1 14.20 15.91 -24.31
N THR A 2 14.12 14.78 -25.00
CA THR A 2 15.13 14.19 -25.91
C THR A 2 14.52 12.89 -26.42
N ARG A 3 14.58 12.70 -27.74
CA ARG A 3 13.71 11.84 -28.57
C ARG A 3 14.55 10.77 -29.26
N ALA A 4 13.99 9.54 -29.27
CA ALA A 4 13.92 8.55 -30.38
C ALA A 4 15.22 7.88 -30.91
N PRO A 5 15.14 6.79 -31.72
CA PRO A 5 14.02 5.90 -32.13
C PRO A 5 14.30 4.42 -31.73
N GLY A 6 13.46 3.38 -31.83
CA GLY A 6 12.34 2.99 -32.69
C GLY A 6 12.69 1.67 -33.38
N LEU A 7 11.91 0.58 -33.21
CA LEU A 7 11.60 -0.47 -34.21
C LEU A 7 10.73 -1.61 -33.63
N LEU A 8 9.59 -1.80 -34.28
CA LEU A 8 8.67 -2.94 -34.21
C LEU A 8 9.15 -4.06 -35.15
N ALA A 9 9.08 -5.33 -34.72
CA ALA A 9 8.57 -6.45 -35.53
C ALA A 9 8.47 -7.75 -34.67
N PRO A 10 7.36 -8.50 -34.76
CA PRO A 10 7.13 -9.76 -34.03
C PRO A 10 7.44 -10.98 -34.90
N LEU A 11 8.06 -12.03 -34.35
CA LEU A 11 8.10 -13.35 -34.99
C LEU A 11 8.13 -14.50 -33.96
N LEU A 12 7.05 -15.27 -33.97
CA LEU A 12 6.97 -16.74 -33.92
C LEU A 12 8.12 -17.50 -33.24
N GLY A 13 7.81 -18.07 -32.08
CA GLY A 13 8.55 -19.16 -31.47
C GLY A 13 7.59 -20.25 -30.98
N LEU A 14 7.19 -21.15 -31.88
CA LEU A 14 6.63 -22.47 -31.53
C LEU A 14 7.77 -23.30 -30.92
N GLY A 15 7.83 -23.34 -29.59
CA GLY A 15 8.72 -24.23 -28.84
C GLY A 15 7.92 -25.32 -28.16
N LEU A 16 7.77 -26.46 -28.83
CA LEU A 16 7.38 -27.73 -28.21
C LEU A 16 8.47 -28.12 -27.21
N SER A 17 8.20 -27.96 -25.93
CA SER A 17 8.99 -28.58 -24.86
C SER A 17 8.35 -29.93 -24.47
N PRO A 18 9.15 -30.97 -24.21
CA PRO A 18 8.63 -32.25 -23.75
C PRO A 18 8.09 -32.11 -22.31
N PRO A 19 7.16 -32.99 -21.87
CA PRO A 19 6.54 -32.88 -20.55
C PRO A 19 7.58 -33.17 -19.46
N GLY A 20 8.06 -32.10 -18.84
CA GLY A 20 8.77 -32.17 -17.57
C GLY A 20 7.79 -32.47 -16.44
N ALA A 21 8.13 -33.45 -15.62
CA ALA A 21 7.40 -33.80 -14.42
C ALA A 21 7.31 -32.60 -13.44
N GLY A 22 6.11 -32.34 -12.93
CA GLY A 22 5.93 -31.75 -11.60
C GLY A 22 5.94 -30.22 -11.49
N ALA A 23 5.10 -29.52 -12.24
CA ALA A 23 4.51 -28.27 -11.76
C ALA A 23 2.99 -28.44 -11.79
N ALA A 24 2.34 -28.42 -10.63
CA ALA A 24 0.89 -28.40 -10.53
C ALA A 24 0.37 -27.17 -11.27
N ASP A 25 -0.24 -27.37 -12.44
CA ASP A 25 -0.76 -26.29 -13.27
C ASP A 25 -2.06 -25.77 -12.64
N CYS A 26 -1.94 -24.89 -11.63
CA CYS A 26 -3.07 -24.29 -10.89
C CYS A 26 -3.85 -23.23 -11.70
N GLY A 27 -3.82 -23.31 -13.04
CA GLY A 27 -4.35 -22.29 -13.95
C GLY A 27 -5.85 -21.97 -13.82
N SER A 28 -6.62 -22.83 -13.14
CA SER A 28 -8.06 -22.66 -12.87
C SER A 28 -8.36 -21.70 -11.71
N LEU A 29 -7.55 -21.72 -10.63
CA LEU A 29 -7.77 -20.96 -9.40
C LEU A 29 -7.01 -19.61 -9.37
N GLY A 30 -5.93 -19.48 -10.15
CA GLY A 30 -5.09 -18.28 -10.12
C GLY A 30 -4.34 -18.06 -8.78
N GLY A 31 -3.50 -17.03 -8.73
CA GLY A 31 -2.80 -16.63 -7.50
C GLY A 31 -3.68 -15.82 -6.54
N ALA A 32 -3.25 -15.67 -5.29
CA ALA A 32 -3.96 -14.86 -4.30
C ALA A 32 -4.04 -13.40 -4.77
N GLU A 33 -5.25 -12.84 -4.80
CA GLU A 33 -5.46 -11.43 -5.12
C GLU A 33 -4.79 -10.53 -4.07
N ARG A 34 -4.41 -9.31 -4.48
CA ARG A 34 -3.74 -8.38 -3.57
C ARG A 34 -4.75 -7.75 -2.61
N LEU A 35 -4.57 -7.99 -1.30
CA LEU A 35 -5.40 -7.36 -0.28
C LEU A 35 -4.91 -5.94 0.02
N ALA A 36 -5.85 -5.01 0.14
CA ALA A 36 -5.60 -3.62 0.51
C ALA A 36 -5.91 -3.43 2.01
N PHE A 37 -4.86 -3.28 2.82
CA PHE A 37 -4.99 -3.02 4.25
C PHE A 37 -5.05 -1.50 4.51
N ALA A 38 -5.90 -1.08 5.45
CA ALA A 38 -5.96 0.32 5.86
C ALA A 38 -4.73 0.68 6.72
N PRO A 39 -4.08 1.84 6.50
CA PRO A 39 -2.97 2.29 7.33
C PRO A 39 -3.44 2.45 8.77
N ALA A 40 -2.69 1.89 9.72
CA ALA A 40 -3.02 1.93 11.15
C ALA A 40 -2.34 3.10 11.87
N ALA A 41 -1.22 3.58 11.32
CA ALA A 41 -0.46 4.69 11.90
C ALA A 41 -1.23 6.01 11.84
N LYS A 42 -1.37 6.69 12.99
CA LYS A 42 -1.89 8.06 13.03
C LYS A 42 -0.76 9.03 12.70
N VAL A 43 -1.08 10.06 11.90
CA VAL A 43 -0.11 11.11 11.57
C VAL A 43 -0.09 12.14 12.70
N HIS A 44 0.99 12.17 13.48
CA HIS A 44 1.21 13.22 14.47
C HIS A 44 1.97 14.37 13.83
N TRP A 45 1.26 15.47 13.56
CA TRP A 45 1.87 16.67 13.00
C TRP A 45 2.20 17.67 14.11
N LEU A 46 3.50 17.87 14.36
CA LEU A 46 3.98 19.03 15.09
C LEU A 46 4.43 20.09 14.08
N ALA A 47 3.79 21.26 14.09
CA ALA A 47 4.10 22.32 13.16
C ALA A 47 5.54 22.84 13.40
N PRO A 48 6.37 23.00 12.35
CA PRO A 48 7.70 23.55 12.51
C PRO A 48 7.59 25.03 12.90
N ARG A 49 8.26 25.41 13.98
CA ARG A 49 8.41 26.82 14.37
C ARG A 49 9.65 27.34 13.68
N VAL A 50 9.46 28.40 12.89
CA VAL A 50 10.54 29.09 12.20
C VAL A 50 10.42 30.57 12.52
N ARG A 51 11.54 31.20 12.87
CA ARG A 51 11.60 32.66 12.87
C ARG A 51 11.80 33.14 11.43
N PRO A 52 10.86 33.91 10.84
CA PRO A 52 11.08 34.53 9.54
C PRO A 52 12.23 35.56 9.63
N ARG A 53 13.04 35.68 8.56
CA ARG A 53 14.09 36.71 8.47
C ARG A 53 13.43 38.08 8.45
N GLY A 54 13.47 38.79 9.57
CA GLY A 54 12.94 40.15 9.72
C GLY A 54 14.03 41.23 9.62
N ALA A 55 13.62 42.49 9.68
CA ALA A 55 14.50 43.67 9.62
C ALA A 55 15.59 43.70 10.73
N LEU A 56 15.38 42.99 11.84
CA LEU A 56 16.33 42.86 12.95
C LEU A 56 17.43 41.80 12.72
N SER A 57 17.35 41.00 11.66
CA SER A 57 18.31 39.91 11.40
C SER A 57 19.78 40.37 11.32
N PRO A 58 20.11 41.51 10.67
CA PRO A 58 21.49 42.02 10.65
C PRO A 58 22.01 42.37 12.05
N LEU A 59 21.15 42.94 12.91
CA LEU A 59 21.49 43.27 14.29
C LEU A 59 21.77 41.99 15.09
N TYR A 60 20.93 40.96 14.98
CA TYR A 60 21.18 39.67 15.63
C TYR A 60 22.50 39.05 15.16
N GLY A 61 22.80 39.12 13.87
CA GLY A 61 24.08 38.66 13.32
C GLY A 61 25.29 39.40 13.90
N MET A 62 25.19 40.73 14.05
CA MET A 62 26.24 41.55 14.66
C MET A 62 26.48 41.16 16.13
N VAL A 63 25.41 41.00 16.90
CA VAL A 63 25.48 40.62 18.32
C VAL A 63 26.08 39.22 18.48
N ARG A 64 25.69 38.25 17.65
CA ARG A 64 26.29 36.90 17.66
C ARG A 64 27.78 36.93 17.36
N ARG A 65 28.23 37.74 16.40
CA ARG A 65 29.66 37.93 16.09
C ARG A 65 30.42 38.56 17.24
N PHE A 66 29.83 39.58 17.88
CA PHE A 66 30.41 40.16 19.09
C PHE A 66 30.57 39.10 20.19
N LEU A 67 29.52 38.32 20.45
CA LEU A 67 29.55 37.27 21.47
C LEU A 67 30.55 36.14 21.15
N SER A 68 30.76 35.79 19.88
CA SER A 68 31.83 34.84 19.50
C SER A 68 33.25 35.39 19.68
N VAL A 69 33.42 36.73 19.71
CA VAL A 69 34.71 37.35 20.06
C VAL A 69 34.89 37.40 21.57
N VAL A 70 33.81 37.60 22.32
CA VAL A 70 33.81 37.56 23.79
C VAL A 70 34.10 36.15 24.30
N GLN A 71 33.50 35.12 23.69
CA GLN A 71 33.73 33.73 24.04
C GLN A 71 34.38 32.97 22.88
N LEU A 72 35.72 32.92 22.90
CA LEU A 72 36.55 32.22 21.92
C LEU A 72 36.73 30.74 22.26
N ASN A 73 36.47 30.34 23.52
CA ASN A 73 36.70 28.99 23.97
C ASN A 73 35.62 28.03 23.43
N PRO A 74 36.00 26.79 23.06
CA PRO A 74 35.03 25.77 22.66
C PRO A 74 34.17 25.32 23.84
N PHE A 75 33.10 24.57 23.55
CA PHE A 75 32.18 24.05 24.57
C PHE A 75 32.91 23.32 25.71
N PRO A 76 32.77 23.75 26.98
CA PRO A 76 33.57 23.26 28.10
C PRO A 76 32.94 22.01 28.72
N ALA A 77 33.09 20.87 28.03
CA ALA A 77 32.44 19.61 28.42
C ALA A 77 32.72 19.19 29.88
N GLU A 78 33.99 19.19 30.32
CA GLU A 78 34.33 18.78 31.70
C GLU A 78 33.78 19.74 32.76
N LEU A 79 33.78 21.05 32.48
CA LEU A 79 33.21 22.04 33.38
C LEU A 79 31.69 21.84 33.53
N VAL A 80 30.98 21.63 32.42
CA VAL A 80 29.52 21.37 32.43
C VAL A 80 29.19 20.06 33.13
N LYS A 81 29.98 19.00 32.89
CA LYS A 81 29.85 17.73 33.60
C LYS A 81 30.02 17.89 35.11
N THR A 82 31.02 18.65 35.53
CA THR A 82 31.30 18.93 36.95
C THR A 82 30.16 19.75 37.56
N LEU A 83 29.67 20.77 36.86
CA LEU A 83 28.51 21.58 37.27
C LEU A 83 27.23 20.75 37.47
N LEU A 84 26.97 19.77 36.60
CA LEU A 84 25.75 18.96 36.64
C LEU A 84 25.78 17.86 37.71
N ASN A 85 26.94 17.23 37.92
CA ASN A 85 27.06 16.10 38.85
C ASN A 85 27.48 16.53 40.26
N GLU A 86 28.41 17.49 40.36
CA GLU A 86 29.05 17.88 41.62
C GLU A 86 29.28 19.41 41.66
N PRO A 87 28.21 20.23 41.76
CA PRO A 87 28.32 21.69 41.67
C PRO A 87 29.24 22.30 42.74
N ALA A 88 29.40 21.63 43.89
CA ALA A 88 30.31 22.06 44.96
C ALA A 88 31.81 21.87 44.64
N SER A 89 32.14 21.03 43.65
CA SER A 89 33.53 20.73 43.24
C SER A 89 34.05 21.65 42.13
N VAL A 90 33.20 22.55 41.62
CA VAL A 90 33.54 23.43 40.50
C VAL A 90 34.66 24.38 40.89
N LYS A 91 35.76 24.28 40.14
CA LYS A 91 36.93 25.13 40.32
C LYS A 91 36.69 26.50 39.72
N VAL A 92 36.70 27.53 40.56
CA VAL A 92 36.48 28.93 40.14
C VAL A 92 37.50 29.36 39.09
N ASP A 93 38.74 28.88 39.14
CA ASP A 93 39.77 29.22 38.14
C ASP A 93 39.45 28.67 36.75
N GLU A 94 38.76 27.53 36.64
CA GLU A 94 38.35 26.96 35.36
C GLU A 94 37.19 27.75 34.73
N VAL A 95 36.21 28.16 35.55
CA VAL A 95 35.11 29.05 35.12
C VAL A 95 35.67 30.38 34.62
N VAL A 96 36.59 30.99 35.38
CA VAL A 96 37.20 32.28 35.03
C VAL A 96 38.03 32.19 33.75
N ARG A 97 38.76 31.09 33.52
CA ARG A 97 39.49 30.87 32.26
C ARG A 97 38.54 30.71 31.08
N TYR A 98 37.45 29.96 31.26
CA TYR A 98 36.45 29.80 30.22
C TYR A 98 35.76 31.14 29.91
N GLU A 99 35.36 31.90 30.91
CA GLU A 99 34.66 33.19 30.76
C GLU A 99 35.61 34.40 30.65
N ALA A 100 36.87 34.21 30.26
CA ALA A 100 37.89 35.27 30.28
C ALA A 100 37.46 36.56 29.56
N GLY A 101 36.77 36.46 28.41
CA GLY A 101 36.26 37.64 27.71
C GLY A 101 35.07 38.34 28.42
N TYR A 102 34.23 37.61 29.15
CA TYR A 102 33.20 38.22 30.00
C TYR A 102 33.83 38.96 31.18
N VAL A 103 34.91 38.43 31.75
CA VAL A 103 35.68 39.12 32.80
C VAL A 103 36.29 40.42 32.28
N VAL A 104 36.84 40.42 31.05
CA VAL A 104 37.32 41.66 30.41
C VAL A 104 36.19 42.68 30.26
N CYS A 105 35.01 42.26 29.79
CA CYS A 105 33.83 43.13 29.72
C CYS A 105 33.38 43.64 31.10
N ALA A 106 33.49 42.83 32.16
CA ALA A 106 33.19 43.23 33.53
C ALA A 106 34.14 44.33 34.03
N VAL A 107 35.45 44.20 33.74
CA VAL A 107 36.45 45.23 34.04
C VAL A 107 36.14 46.52 33.28
N ILE A 108 35.80 46.45 32.00
CA ILE A 108 35.42 47.63 31.20
C ILE A 108 34.17 48.31 31.78
N ALA A 109 33.15 47.55 32.16
CA ALA A 109 31.94 48.09 32.79
C ALA A 109 32.24 48.74 34.16
N GLY A 110 33.09 48.12 34.97
CA GLY A 110 33.55 48.68 36.25
C GLY A 110 34.35 49.97 36.09
N LEU A 111 35.26 50.02 35.11
CA LEU A 111 36.01 51.23 34.77
C LEU A 111 35.08 52.35 34.28
N TYR A 112 34.11 52.04 33.43
CA TYR A 112 33.10 53.01 32.99
C TYR A 112 32.33 53.59 34.18
N LEU A 113 31.83 52.73 35.08
CA LEU A 113 31.09 53.14 36.26
C LEU A 113 31.93 54.09 37.13
N LEU A 114 33.18 53.71 37.41
CA LEU A 114 34.09 54.53 38.23
C LEU A 114 34.40 55.88 37.57
N VAL A 115 34.82 55.87 36.29
CA VAL A 115 35.25 57.08 35.58
C VAL A 115 34.09 58.05 35.39
N VAL A 116 32.93 57.58 34.97
CA VAL A 116 31.77 58.45 34.69
C VAL A 116 31.18 59.00 36.00
N SER A 117 31.13 58.22 37.08
CA SER A 117 30.68 58.71 38.39
C SER A 117 31.64 59.75 38.97
N ILE A 118 32.96 59.54 38.90
CA ILE A 118 33.95 60.53 39.35
C ILE A 118 33.84 61.79 38.49
N ALA A 119 33.78 61.66 37.17
CA ALA A 119 33.64 62.80 36.26
C ALA A 119 32.34 63.59 36.56
N GLY A 120 31.23 62.91 36.82
CA GLY A 120 29.95 63.53 37.18
C GLY A 120 30.02 64.28 38.52
N LEU A 121 30.61 63.68 39.55
CA LEU A 121 30.83 64.34 40.86
C LEU A 121 31.75 65.55 40.72
N CYS A 122 32.87 65.42 40.00
CA CYS A 122 33.78 66.52 39.72
C CYS A 122 33.06 67.65 38.95
N PHE A 123 32.27 67.31 37.94
CA PHE A 123 31.50 68.27 37.15
C PHE A 123 30.46 69.01 38.00
N CYS A 124 29.72 68.28 38.84
CA CYS A 124 28.76 68.84 39.79
C CYS A 124 29.44 69.80 40.79
N CYS A 125 30.50 69.34 41.47
CA CYS A 125 31.24 70.14 42.44
C CYS A 125 31.84 71.41 41.83
N CYS A 126 32.43 71.30 40.63
CA CYS A 126 33.03 72.45 39.97
C CYS A 126 31.99 73.46 39.46
N ARG A 127 30.78 73.03 39.13
CA ARG A 127 29.69 73.91 38.71
C ARG A 127 29.00 74.57 39.90
N CYS A 128 28.79 73.85 41.02
CA CYS A 128 28.32 74.44 42.29
C CYS A 128 29.26 75.55 42.79
N ARG A 129 30.58 75.38 42.60
CA ARG A 129 31.60 76.39 42.94
C ARG A 129 31.82 77.47 41.87
N ARG A 130 30.99 77.52 40.80
CA ARG A 130 31.08 78.42 39.63
C ARG A 130 32.44 78.42 38.89
N ARG A 131 33.30 77.40 39.09
CA ARG A 131 34.62 77.29 38.43
C ARG A 131 34.58 76.52 37.11
N CYS A 132 33.58 75.67 36.89
CA CYS A 132 33.32 75.01 35.61
C CYS A 132 32.35 75.83 34.75
N GLY A 133 32.92 76.80 34.04
CA GLY A 133 32.28 77.67 33.07
C GLY A 133 33.36 78.58 32.51
N GLY A 134 33.94 78.22 31.36
CA GLY A 134 35.05 78.98 30.78
C GLY A 134 34.62 80.41 30.47
N ARG A 135 35.56 81.37 30.59
CA ARG A 135 35.33 82.77 30.22
C ARG A 135 34.80 82.86 28.77
N VAL A 136 33.78 83.69 28.57
CA VAL A 136 33.14 83.97 27.29
C VAL A 136 34.23 84.39 26.27
N LYS A 137 34.36 83.64 25.16
CA LYS A 137 35.34 83.91 24.10
C LYS A 137 34.80 84.98 23.14
N THR A 138 35.64 85.94 22.75
CA THR A 138 35.33 86.99 21.77
C THR A 138 35.28 86.44 20.34
N GLU A 139 34.40 86.97 19.49
CA GLU A 139 34.14 86.45 18.14
C GLU A 139 35.30 86.64 17.17
N HIS A 140 35.80 85.54 16.58
CA HIS A 140 36.71 85.51 15.42
C HIS A 140 36.19 84.49 14.39
N LYS A 141 36.49 84.65 13.09
CA LYS A 141 36.02 83.73 12.02
C LYS A 141 36.38 82.25 12.26
N ALA A 142 37.53 81.97 12.89
CA ALA A 142 37.95 80.62 13.29
C ALA A 142 37.00 79.97 14.33
N VAL A 143 36.35 80.78 15.19
CA VAL A 143 35.42 80.31 16.22
C VAL A 143 34.09 79.85 15.62
N ALA A 144 33.68 80.39 14.46
CA ALA A 144 32.48 79.95 13.75
C ALA A 144 32.62 78.52 13.19
N TRP A 145 33.80 78.17 12.67
CA TRP A 145 34.11 76.82 12.17
C TRP A 145 34.28 75.81 13.30
N GLU A 146 34.95 76.17 14.40
CA GLU A 146 35.04 75.35 15.62
C GLU A 146 33.65 75.08 16.24
N ARG A 147 32.77 76.09 16.24
CA ARG A 147 31.39 75.94 16.72
C ARG A 147 30.55 75.04 15.81
N GLY A 148 30.63 75.25 14.49
CA GLY A 148 29.90 74.43 13.51
C GLY A 148 30.32 72.96 13.56
N THR A 149 31.63 72.69 13.70
CA THR A 149 32.16 71.33 13.83
C THR A 149 31.70 70.66 15.13
N LEU A 150 31.76 71.33 16.29
CA LEU A 150 31.28 70.79 17.56
C LEU A 150 29.76 70.52 17.55
N ALA A 151 28.97 71.42 16.96
CA ALA A 151 27.53 71.21 16.80
C ALA A 151 27.22 70.04 15.86
N ALA A 152 27.98 69.87 14.77
CA ALA A 152 27.85 68.75 13.84
C ALA A 152 28.21 67.40 14.50
N PHE A 153 29.30 67.34 15.27
CA PHE A 153 29.66 66.13 16.04
C PHE A 153 28.64 65.80 17.12
N LEU A 154 28.08 66.82 17.80
CA LEU A 154 26.99 66.61 18.75
C LEU A 154 25.72 66.09 18.05
N LEU A 155 25.38 66.62 16.89
CA LEU A 155 24.25 66.15 16.10
C LEU A 155 24.48 64.69 15.65
N LEU A 156 25.66 64.37 15.11
CA LEU A 156 26.01 63.02 14.66
C LEU A 156 25.93 62.01 15.82
N THR A 157 26.55 62.33 16.95
CA THR A 157 26.49 61.46 18.15
C THR A 157 25.06 61.32 18.68
N THR A 158 24.25 62.39 18.62
CA THR A 158 22.84 62.35 19.02
C THR A 158 21.99 61.50 18.06
N LEU A 159 22.25 61.52 16.75
CA LEU A 159 21.62 60.63 15.78
C LEU A 159 22.01 59.16 16.00
N VAL A 160 23.28 58.90 16.30
CA VAL A 160 23.77 57.56 16.65
C VAL A 160 23.11 57.04 17.94
N LEU A 161 22.92 57.90 18.95
CA LEU A 161 22.16 57.58 20.16
C LEU A 161 20.67 57.32 19.85
N LEU A 162 20.07 58.12 18.96
CA LEU A 162 18.68 57.95 18.55
C LEU A 162 18.46 56.60 17.86
N ILE A 163 19.35 56.20 16.94
CA ILE A 163 19.29 54.90 16.29
C ILE A 163 19.42 53.78 17.33
N GLY A 164 20.41 53.89 18.23
CA GLY A 164 20.62 52.90 19.29
C GLY A 164 19.40 52.74 20.20
N VAL A 165 18.77 53.84 20.64
CA VAL A 165 17.62 53.78 21.54
C VAL A 165 16.35 53.30 20.84
N VAL A 166 16.15 53.64 19.56
CA VAL A 166 15.04 53.09 18.75
C VAL A 166 15.21 51.59 18.59
N CYS A 167 16.41 51.11 18.25
CA CYS A 167 16.70 49.67 18.19
C CYS A 167 16.52 48.99 19.56
N ALA A 168 16.91 49.64 20.67
CA ALA A 168 16.68 49.13 22.02
C ALA A 168 15.18 49.02 22.35
N PHE A 169 14.36 50.02 22.02
CA PHE A 169 12.90 49.94 22.19
C PHE A 169 12.29 48.80 21.36
N VAL A 170 12.64 48.73 20.08
CA VAL A 170 12.12 47.71 19.17
C VAL A 170 12.49 46.31 19.64
N THR A 171 13.75 46.09 20.05
CA THR A 171 14.20 44.77 20.53
C THR A 171 13.63 44.41 21.90
N ASN A 172 13.42 45.39 22.79
CA ASN A 172 12.74 45.17 24.07
C ASN A 172 11.28 44.75 23.89
N GLN A 173 10.57 45.44 22.98
CA GLN A 173 9.18 45.13 22.64
C GLN A 173 9.08 43.78 21.93
N HIS A 174 9.97 43.51 20.99
CA HIS A 174 9.97 42.24 20.27
C HIS A 174 10.26 41.06 21.20
N MET A 175 11.14 41.20 22.18
CA MET A 175 11.33 40.17 23.22
C MET A 175 10.00 39.89 23.94
N HIS A 176 9.32 40.94 24.42
CA HIS A 176 8.05 40.81 25.14
C HIS A 176 6.97 40.08 24.33
N GLU A 177 6.82 40.44 23.05
CA GLU A 177 5.86 39.81 22.13
C GLU A 177 6.18 38.33 21.86
N GLN A 178 7.46 37.94 21.90
CA GLN A 178 7.89 36.56 21.61
C GLN A 178 7.82 35.64 22.84
N VAL A 179 7.91 36.14 24.07
CA VAL A 179 7.87 35.30 25.28
C VAL A 179 6.52 34.61 25.47
N GLY A 180 5.39 35.30 25.22
CA GLY A 180 4.06 34.72 25.36
C GLY A 180 3.85 33.44 24.52
N PRO A 181 3.97 33.54 23.19
CA PRO A 181 3.86 32.37 22.28
C PRO A 181 4.93 31.29 22.52
N SER A 182 6.10 31.67 23.04
CA SER A 182 7.18 30.75 23.42
C SER A 182 6.81 29.90 24.64
N VAL A 183 6.19 30.51 25.64
CA VAL A 183 5.74 29.84 26.85
C VAL A 183 4.57 28.89 26.56
N GLU A 184 3.63 29.29 25.70
CA GLU A 184 2.51 28.44 25.28
C GLU A 184 2.94 27.26 24.41
N ALA A 185 4.07 27.38 23.70
CA ALA A 185 4.63 26.32 22.86
C ALA A 185 5.07 25.08 23.66
N VAL A 186 5.57 25.28 24.89
CA VAL A 186 6.21 24.20 25.66
C VAL A 186 5.20 23.10 26.03
N PRO A 187 4.02 23.41 26.60
CA PRO A 187 2.98 22.40 26.81
C PRO A 187 2.49 21.73 25.52
N GLU A 188 2.34 22.48 24.42
CA GLU A 188 1.91 21.96 23.12
C GLU A 188 2.91 20.91 22.58
N ILE A 189 4.21 21.19 22.68
CA ILE A 189 5.29 20.27 22.32
C ILE A 189 5.23 19.01 23.20
N LEU A 190 5.12 19.16 24.53
CA LEU A 190 5.07 18.04 25.46
C LEU A 190 3.83 17.15 25.25
N LEU A 191 2.66 17.75 24.99
CA LEU A 191 1.43 17.02 24.66
C LEU A 191 1.55 16.24 23.36
N SER A 192 2.18 16.83 22.34
CA SER A 192 2.42 16.16 21.05
C SER A 192 3.36 14.95 21.20
N LEU A 193 4.43 15.09 21.98
CA LEU A 193 5.35 13.99 22.28
C LEU A 193 4.67 12.89 23.10
N ARG A 194 3.75 13.25 23.99
CA ARG A 194 2.97 12.28 24.76
C ARG A 194 2.02 11.50 23.86
N GLY A 195 1.36 12.18 22.93
CA GLY A 195 0.43 11.59 21.96
C GLY A 195 1.10 10.60 21.00
N LEU A 196 2.36 10.83 20.64
CA LEU A 196 3.17 9.91 19.81
C LEU A 196 3.23 8.50 20.42
N VAL A 197 3.25 8.43 21.75
CA VAL A 197 3.56 7.20 22.50
C VAL A 197 2.30 6.58 23.12
N SER A 198 1.33 7.40 23.57
CA SER A 198 0.09 6.90 24.16
C SER A 198 -0.84 6.19 23.18
N ASN A 199 -0.70 6.44 21.88
CA ASN A 199 -1.60 5.92 20.86
C ASN A 199 -1.14 4.58 20.26
N VAL A 200 0.13 4.20 20.43
CA VAL A 200 0.71 2.95 19.88
C VAL A 200 -0.14 1.71 20.16
N PRO A 201 -0.67 1.49 21.38
CA PRO A 201 -1.47 0.29 21.64
C PRO A 201 -2.79 0.26 20.85
N GLN A 202 -3.40 1.42 20.61
CA GLN A 202 -4.60 1.53 19.79
C GLN A 202 -4.30 1.26 18.32
N GLU A 203 -3.13 1.71 17.84
CA GLU A 203 -2.66 1.45 16.46
C GLU A 203 -2.36 -0.04 16.26
N LEU A 204 -1.70 -0.69 17.23
CA LEU A 204 -1.48 -2.15 17.22
C LEU A 204 -2.79 -2.94 17.24
N GLN A 205 -3.77 -2.49 18.02
CA GLN A 205 -5.10 -3.11 18.02
C GLN A 205 -5.80 -2.97 16.66
N ALA A 206 -5.67 -1.83 16.00
CA ALA A 206 -6.22 -1.63 14.65
C ALA A 206 -5.55 -2.58 13.64
N VAL A 207 -4.22 -2.77 13.72
CA VAL A 207 -3.48 -3.76 12.92
C VAL A 207 -4.00 -5.18 13.17
N ALA A 208 -4.23 -5.55 14.43
CA ALA A 208 -4.76 -6.86 14.80
C ALA A 208 -6.21 -7.09 14.31
N GLN A 209 -7.01 -6.03 14.16
CA GLN A 209 -8.38 -6.10 13.64
C GLN A 209 -8.44 -6.31 12.11
N GLN A 210 -7.42 -5.86 11.38
CA GLN A 210 -7.30 -6.07 9.93
C GLN A 210 -7.11 -7.54 9.54
N PHE A 211 -6.84 -8.44 10.51
CA PHE A 211 -6.85 -9.89 10.27
C PHE A 211 -8.22 -10.40 9.76
N SER A 212 -9.29 -9.65 10.03
CA SER A 212 -10.63 -9.97 9.50
C SER A 212 -10.73 -9.88 7.97
N LEU A 213 -9.82 -9.18 7.30
CA LEU A 213 -9.81 -9.01 5.85
C LEU A 213 -9.46 -10.31 5.11
N PRO A 214 -8.31 -10.98 5.37
CA PRO A 214 -8.04 -12.30 4.79
C PRO A 214 -9.06 -13.35 5.26
N GLN A 215 -9.56 -13.28 6.52
CA GLN A 215 -10.61 -14.19 6.98
C GLN A 215 -11.87 -14.11 6.13
N LYS A 216 -12.39 -12.90 5.88
CA LYS A 216 -13.58 -12.71 5.04
C LYS A 216 -13.37 -13.25 3.64
N ARG A 217 -12.20 -12.96 3.04
CA ARG A 217 -11.91 -13.41 1.68
C ARG A 217 -11.87 -14.94 1.58
N VAL A 218 -11.19 -15.59 2.51
CA VAL A 218 -11.11 -17.06 2.56
C VAL A 218 -12.48 -17.67 2.82
N LEU A 219 -13.31 -17.07 3.69
CA LEU A 219 -14.67 -17.54 3.95
C LEU A 219 -15.57 -17.47 2.71
N GLU A 220 -15.47 -16.39 1.92
CA GLU A 220 -16.17 -16.22 0.65
C GLU A 220 -15.71 -17.26 -0.39
N GLU A 221 -14.40 -17.52 -0.48
CA GLU A 221 -13.86 -18.51 -1.42
C GLU A 221 -14.19 -19.96 -1.02
N LEU A 222 -14.30 -20.23 0.29
CA LEU A 222 -14.78 -21.51 0.82
C LEU A 222 -16.27 -21.78 0.50
N ASP A 223 -17.11 -20.78 0.24
CA ASP A 223 -18.51 -21.02 -0.18
C ASP A 223 -18.60 -21.74 -1.53
N GLY A 224 -17.65 -21.47 -2.44
CA GLY A 224 -17.64 -22.01 -3.81
C GLY A 224 -16.71 -23.21 -4.03
N VAL A 225 -15.87 -23.56 -3.06
CA VAL A 225 -14.76 -24.52 -3.27
C VAL A 225 -15.25 -25.90 -3.72
N GLY A 226 -16.34 -26.41 -3.15
CA GLY A 226 -16.89 -27.72 -3.53
C GLY A 226 -17.41 -27.76 -4.97
N MET A 227 -18.04 -26.67 -5.43
CA MET A 227 -18.47 -26.52 -6.83
C MET A 227 -17.27 -26.38 -7.77
N SER A 228 -16.24 -25.63 -7.37
CA SER A 228 -15.02 -25.44 -8.16
C SER A 228 -14.30 -26.76 -8.39
N ILE A 229 -14.03 -27.51 -7.33
CA ILE A 229 -13.41 -28.84 -7.39
C ILE A 229 -14.23 -29.78 -8.28
N GLY A 230 -15.55 -29.82 -8.06
CA GLY A 230 -16.45 -30.65 -8.85
C GLY A 230 -16.46 -30.29 -10.33
N SER A 231 -16.40 -29.00 -10.66
CA SER A 231 -16.30 -28.49 -12.03
C SER A 231 -14.96 -28.86 -12.67
N THR A 232 -13.84 -28.76 -11.95
CA THR A 232 -12.53 -29.17 -12.48
C THR A 232 -12.50 -30.68 -12.79
N ILE A 233 -13.05 -31.51 -11.89
CA ILE A 233 -13.17 -32.96 -12.12
C ILE A 233 -14.04 -33.24 -13.35
N HIS A 234 -15.22 -32.62 -13.44
CA HIS A 234 -16.11 -32.77 -14.59
C HIS A 234 -15.41 -32.40 -15.89
N THR A 235 -14.76 -31.23 -15.93
CA THR A 235 -14.13 -30.71 -17.14
C THR A 235 -12.99 -31.61 -17.64
N GLN A 236 -12.16 -32.14 -16.74
CA GLN A 236 -11.07 -33.04 -17.10
C GLN A 236 -11.55 -34.43 -17.56
N LEU A 237 -12.66 -34.93 -17.00
CA LEU A 237 -13.20 -36.26 -17.33
C LEU A 237 -14.20 -36.23 -18.50
N LYS A 238 -14.67 -35.04 -18.89
CA LYS A 238 -15.77 -34.84 -19.85
C LYS A 238 -15.56 -35.55 -21.18
N SER A 239 -14.38 -35.38 -21.79
CA SER A 239 -14.09 -35.99 -23.10
C SER A 239 -14.14 -37.52 -23.01
N THR A 240 -13.47 -38.08 -22.01
CA THR A 240 -13.34 -39.53 -21.83
C THR A 240 -14.68 -40.19 -21.51
N VAL A 241 -15.48 -39.61 -20.61
CA VAL A 241 -16.79 -40.15 -20.21
C VAL A 241 -17.79 -40.09 -21.36
N TYR A 242 -17.88 -38.97 -22.07
CA TYR A 242 -18.81 -38.84 -23.19
C TYR A 242 -18.45 -39.73 -24.38
N GLU A 243 -17.16 -39.92 -24.65
CA GLU A 243 -16.72 -40.85 -25.70
C GLU A 243 -17.10 -42.30 -25.36
N ALA A 244 -16.98 -42.71 -24.10
CA ALA A 244 -17.42 -44.02 -23.64
C ALA A 244 -18.94 -44.19 -23.75
N LEU A 245 -19.73 -43.21 -23.28
CA LEU A 245 -21.19 -43.23 -23.37
C LEU A 245 -21.68 -43.27 -24.82
N ALA A 246 -21.04 -42.54 -25.74
CA ALA A 246 -21.36 -42.57 -27.16
C ALA A 246 -21.09 -43.95 -27.77
N SER A 247 -19.99 -44.59 -27.38
CA SER A 247 -19.63 -45.95 -27.83
C SER A 247 -20.67 -46.97 -27.36
N VAL A 248 -21.11 -46.90 -26.11
CA VAL A 248 -22.18 -47.74 -25.54
C VAL A 248 -23.51 -47.53 -26.28
N SER A 249 -23.87 -46.27 -26.58
CA SER A 249 -25.12 -45.96 -27.30
C SER A 249 -25.13 -46.53 -28.71
N SER A 250 -24.05 -46.34 -29.47
CA SER A 250 -23.89 -46.86 -30.82
C SER A 250 -23.98 -48.39 -30.85
N LEU A 251 -23.30 -49.04 -29.91
CA LEU A 251 -23.31 -50.49 -29.81
C LEU A 251 -24.68 -51.05 -29.44
N GLY A 252 -25.39 -50.41 -28.50
CA GLY A 252 -26.75 -50.80 -28.12
C GLY A 252 -27.75 -50.71 -29.29
N GLN A 253 -27.63 -49.68 -30.13
CA GLN A 253 -28.45 -49.56 -31.34
C GLN A 253 -28.12 -50.65 -32.37
N ALA A 254 -26.82 -50.93 -32.58
CA ALA A 254 -26.38 -51.96 -33.50
C ALA A 254 -26.80 -53.38 -33.03
N LEU A 255 -26.80 -53.62 -31.71
CA LEU A 255 -27.33 -54.84 -31.09
C LEU A 255 -28.83 -55.01 -31.39
N GLN A 256 -29.64 -53.98 -31.13
CA GLN A 256 -31.08 -54.02 -31.40
C GLN A 256 -31.37 -54.39 -32.87
N VAL A 257 -30.74 -53.68 -33.81
CA VAL A 257 -30.92 -53.92 -35.25
C VAL A 257 -30.50 -55.35 -35.64
N SER A 258 -29.43 -55.86 -35.04
CA SER A 258 -28.94 -57.21 -35.32
C SER A 258 -29.87 -58.30 -34.78
N VAL A 259 -30.42 -58.11 -33.59
CA VAL A 259 -31.43 -59.05 -33.03
C VAL A 259 -32.69 -59.06 -33.90
N ASP A 260 -33.18 -57.90 -34.33
CA ASP A 260 -34.36 -57.79 -35.18
C ASP A 260 -34.17 -58.52 -36.52
N HIS A 261 -33.00 -58.34 -37.16
CA HIS A 261 -32.67 -59.07 -38.39
C HIS A 261 -32.48 -60.56 -38.16
N LEU A 262 -31.95 -60.99 -37.01
CA LEU A 262 -31.79 -62.41 -36.68
C LEU A 262 -33.14 -63.09 -36.48
N GLN A 263 -34.09 -62.43 -35.79
CA GLN A 263 -35.46 -62.89 -35.64
C GLN A 263 -36.19 -62.94 -37.00
N ALA A 264 -36.02 -61.91 -37.83
CA ALA A 264 -36.58 -61.87 -39.18
C ALA A 264 -36.01 -62.99 -40.06
N LEU A 265 -34.70 -63.26 -39.96
CA LEU A 265 -34.05 -64.37 -40.67
C LEU A 265 -34.64 -65.71 -40.23
N ASN A 266 -34.76 -65.97 -38.93
CA ASN A 266 -35.27 -67.24 -38.42
C ASN A 266 -36.73 -67.49 -38.83
N THR A 267 -37.59 -66.48 -38.62
CA THR A 267 -39.02 -66.55 -39.00
C THR A 267 -39.19 -66.80 -40.51
N THR A 268 -38.46 -66.05 -41.34
CA THR A 268 -38.49 -66.20 -42.80
C THR A 268 -37.95 -67.57 -43.24
N LEU A 269 -36.91 -68.09 -42.59
CA LEU A 269 -36.35 -69.41 -42.89
C LEU A 269 -37.34 -70.54 -42.56
N VAL A 270 -38.03 -70.47 -41.43
CA VAL A 270 -39.05 -71.45 -41.04
C VAL A 270 -40.22 -71.44 -42.03
N GLU A 271 -40.69 -70.26 -42.43
CA GLU A 271 -41.75 -70.11 -43.43
C GLU A 271 -41.32 -70.63 -44.82
N LEU A 272 -40.09 -70.36 -45.24
CA LEU A 272 -39.54 -70.87 -46.50
C LEU A 272 -39.46 -72.40 -46.50
N ARG A 273 -38.93 -73.01 -45.43
CA ARG A 273 -38.84 -74.47 -45.31
C ARG A 273 -40.21 -75.13 -45.35
N LYS A 274 -41.19 -74.56 -44.63
CA LYS A 274 -42.58 -75.04 -44.66
C LYS A 274 -43.18 -74.90 -46.06
N GLY A 275 -42.94 -73.77 -46.73
CA GLY A 275 -43.35 -73.57 -48.11
C GLY A 275 -42.72 -74.60 -49.06
N GLN A 276 -41.45 -74.93 -48.89
CA GLN A 276 -40.75 -75.93 -49.70
C GLN A 276 -41.31 -77.33 -49.48
N GLN A 277 -41.66 -77.69 -48.24
CA GLN A 277 -42.31 -78.98 -47.92
C GLN A 277 -43.66 -79.14 -48.63
N ASP A 278 -44.43 -78.05 -48.79
CA ASP A 278 -45.70 -78.07 -49.53
C ASP A 278 -45.49 -78.04 -51.06
N LEU A 279 -44.48 -77.30 -51.53
CA LEU A 279 -44.23 -77.06 -52.96
C LEU A 279 -43.56 -78.26 -53.64
N GLU A 280 -42.62 -78.95 -52.98
CA GLU A 280 -41.90 -80.09 -53.53
C GLU A 280 -42.81 -81.22 -54.05
N PRO A 281 -43.80 -81.73 -53.27
CA PRO A 281 -44.70 -82.77 -53.76
C PRO A 281 -45.57 -82.26 -54.90
N ALA A 282 -46.07 -81.02 -54.85
CA ALA A 282 -46.89 -80.43 -55.92
C ALA A 282 -46.12 -80.30 -57.24
N VAL A 283 -44.88 -79.80 -57.20
CA VAL A 283 -43.97 -79.72 -58.36
C VAL A 283 -43.72 -81.11 -58.94
N ARG A 284 -43.44 -82.10 -58.08
CA ARG A 284 -43.18 -83.49 -58.48
C ARG A 284 -44.41 -84.14 -59.13
N GLU A 285 -45.58 -83.87 -58.60
CA GLU A 285 -46.85 -84.40 -59.09
C GLU A 285 -47.19 -83.84 -60.48
N HIS A 286 -47.11 -82.51 -60.66
CA HIS A 286 -47.28 -81.88 -61.96
C HIS A 286 -46.21 -82.34 -62.97
N ARG A 287 -44.94 -82.49 -62.55
CA ARG A 287 -43.90 -83.05 -63.40
C ARG A 287 -44.23 -84.46 -63.87
N ALA A 288 -44.69 -85.34 -62.98
CA ALA A 288 -45.04 -86.71 -63.33
C ALA A 288 -46.21 -86.75 -64.33
N ARG A 289 -47.26 -85.94 -64.08
CA ARG A 289 -48.40 -85.80 -64.99
C ARG A 289 -47.99 -85.26 -66.36
N LEU A 290 -47.22 -84.17 -66.39
CA LEU A 290 -46.71 -83.59 -67.63
C LEU A 290 -45.84 -84.57 -68.42
N LEU A 291 -44.97 -85.33 -67.75
CA LEU A 291 -44.13 -86.32 -68.42
C LEU A 291 -44.95 -87.49 -68.98
N ALA A 292 -46.02 -87.90 -68.31
CA ALA A 292 -46.94 -88.91 -68.82
C ALA A 292 -47.67 -88.41 -70.08
N LEU A 293 -48.26 -87.20 -70.02
CA LEU A 293 -48.99 -86.61 -71.14
C LEU A 293 -48.09 -86.30 -72.35
N LEU A 294 -46.90 -85.75 -72.11
CA LEU A 294 -45.97 -85.34 -73.18
C LEU A 294 -45.23 -86.54 -73.82
N GLN A 295 -45.31 -87.74 -73.24
CA GLN A 295 -44.72 -88.98 -73.77
C GLN A 295 -45.72 -89.88 -74.50
N GLU A 296 -47.01 -89.50 -74.54
CA GLU A 296 -47.99 -90.28 -75.27
C GLU A 296 -47.64 -90.31 -76.78
N PRO A 297 -47.74 -91.48 -77.45
CA PRO A 297 -47.37 -91.65 -78.87
C PRO A 297 -48.22 -90.80 -79.85
N GLY A 298 -49.24 -90.09 -79.36
CA GLY A 298 -50.07 -89.14 -80.12
C GLY A 298 -49.70 -87.66 -79.96
N CYS A 299 -48.75 -87.29 -79.10
CA CYS A 299 -48.41 -85.90 -78.79
C CYS A 299 -47.55 -85.25 -79.89
N ARG A 300 -48.06 -84.21 -80.56
CA ARG A 300 -47.35 -83.49 -81.64
C ARG A 300 -46.59 -82.29 -81.08
N ARG A 301 -45.31 -82.16 -81.47
CA ARG A 301 -44.39 -81.05 -81.12
C ARG A 301 -44.08 -80.93 -79.61
N CYS A 302 -44.16 -82.03 -78.87
CA CYS A 302 -44.05 -82.03 -77.41
C CYS A 302 -42.61 -82.10 -76.87
N THR A 303 -41.58 -82.20 -77.72
CA THR A 303 -40.17 -82.44 -77.32
C THR A 303 -39.56 -81.32 -76.47
N GLU A 304 -39.82 -80.06 -76.81
CA GLU A 304 -39.28 -78.91 -76.06
C GLU A 304 -39.96 -78.77 -74.70
N ALA A 305 -41.30 -78.82 -74.65
CA ALA A 305 -42.04 -78.81 -73.39
C ALA A 305 -41.68 -80.01 -72.50
N GLN A 306 -41.41 -81.18 -73.10
CA GLN A 306 -40.93 -82.37 -72.37
C GLN A 306 -39.57 -82.10 -71.71
N SER A 307 -38.63 -81.47 -72.41
CA SER A 307 -37.31 -81.13 -71.84
C SER A 307 -37.44 -80.18 -70.64
N ARG A 308 -38.33 -79.19 -70.70
CA ARG A 308 -38.59 -78.23 -69.63
C ARG A 308 -39.38 -78.83 -68.46
N ALA A 309 -40.32 -79.73 -68.75
CA ALA A 309 -41.02 -80.53 -67.74
C ALA A 309 -40.05 -81.49 -67.02
N ARG A 310 -39.07 -82.08 -67.72
CA ARG A 310 -37.98 -82.85 -67.07
C ARG A 310 -37.14 -81.99 -66.14
N ALA A 311 -36.93 -80.72 -66.45
CA ALA A 311 -36.21 -79.79 -65.58
C ALA A 311 -37.07 -79.15 -64.47
N LEU A 312 -38.36 -79.50 -64.37
CA LEU A 312 -39.31 -78.96 -63.40
C LEU A 312 -39.07 -79.54 -61.99
N GLU A 313 -38.07 -79.00 -61.30
CA GLU A 313 -37.68 -79.36 -59.93
C GLU A 313 -37.42 -78.09 -59.12
N LEU A 314 -37.40 -78.22 -57.79
CA LEU A 314 -36.95 -77.13 -56.92
C LEU A 314 -35.50 -76.75 -57.25
N GLY A 315 -35.21 -75.45 -57.29
CA GLY A 315 -33.85 -74.95 -57.56
C GLY A 315 -33.07 -74.65 -56.29
N ALA A 316 -33.62 -73.80 -55.43
CA ALA A 316 -33.08 -73.51 -54.11
C ALA A 316 -33.49 -74.59 -53.09
N ASP A 317 -32.60 -74.93 -52.15
CA ASP A 317 -32.89 -75.83 -51.02
C ASP A 317 -32.47 -75.15 -49.71
N PHE A 318 -33.46 -74.64 -48.97
CA PHE A 318 -33.24 -73.96 -47.68
C PHE A 318 -33.18 -74.93 -46.50
N HIS A 319 -33.22 -76.25 -46.72
CA HIS A 319 -32.85 -77.24 -45.70
C HIS A 319 -31.33 -77.42 -45.60
N GLN A 320 -30.57 -77.04 -46.63
CA GLN A 320 -29.09 -77.11 -46.65
C GLN A 320 -28.40 -76.00 -45.84
N VAL A 321 -29.11 -74.95 -45.43
CA VAL A 321 -28.54 -73.86 -44.62
C VAL A 321 -28.62 -74.16 -43.13
N SER A 322 -27.62 -73.73 -42.36
CA SER A 322 -27.56 -73.92 -40.91
C SER A 322 -28.73 -73.24 -40.20
N THR A 323 -29.24 -73.85 -39.13
CA THR A 323 -30.19 -73.18 -38.22
C THR A 323 -29.49 -72.07 -37.43
N VAL A 324 -30.27 -71.09 -36.98
CA VAL A 324 -29.80 -69.98 -36.14
C VAL A 324 -30.33 -70.06 -34.70
N ASP A 325 -30.98 -71.18 -34.35
CA ASP A 325 -31.69 -71.36 -33.07
C ASP A 325 -30.77 -71.21 -31.85
N ASP A 326 -29.53 -71.69 -31.93
CA ASP A 326 -28.56 -71.58 -30.82
C ASP A 326 -28.18 -70.12 -30.53
N VAL A 327 -27.99 -69.31 -31.57
CA VAL A 327 -27.68 -67.87 -31.45
C VAL A 327 -28.91 -67.13 -30.93
N LEU A 328 -30.10 -67.47 -31.46
CA LEU A 328 -31.37 -66.90 -31.04
C LEU A 328 -31.70 -67.22 -29.58
N HIS A 329 -31.37 -68.42 -29.10
CA HIS A 329 -31.55 -68.83 -27.72
C HIS A 329 -30.62 -68.06 -26.76
N ARG A 330 -29.36 -67.85 -27.14
CA ARG A 330 -28.40 -67.05 -26.35
C ARG A 330 -28.78 -65.57 -26.28
N LEU A 331 -29.40 -65.04 -27.33
CA LEU A 331 -29.89 -63.67 -27.40
C LEU A 331 -31.37 -63.55 -26.98
N LYS A 332 -31.93 -64.57 -26.33
CA LYS A 332 -33.34 -64.54 -25.93
C LYS A 332 -33.56 -63.50 -24.84
N GLY A 333 -34.46 -62.56 -25.11
CA GLY A 333 -34.75 -61.46 -24.18
C GLY A 333 -33.75 -60.30 -24.26
N VAL A 334 -32.83 -60.31 -25.24
CA VAL A 334 -31.88 -59.23 -25.51
C VAL A 334 -32.42 -58.34 -26.65
N PRO A 335 -32.31 -57.01 -26.56
CA PRO A 335 -31.82 -56.27 -25.39
C PRO A 335 -32.87 -56.18 -24.27
N GLU A 336 -32.45 -56.49 -23.04
CA GLU A 336 -33.21 -56.22 -21.81
C GLU A 336 -33.12 -54.73 -21.44
N ALA A 337 -31.98 -54.11 -21.76
CA ALA A 337 -31.66 -52.74 -21.41
C ALA A 337 -31.99 -51.74 -22.53
N THR A 338 -32.56 -50.61 -22.12
CA THR A 338 -32.73 -49.44 -22.99
C THR A 338 -31.46 -48.59 -22.97
N PHE A 339 -30.52 -48.88 -23.86
CA PHE A 339 -29.23 -48.17 -23.95
C PHE A 339 -29.37 -46.65 -24.10
N SER A 340 -30.40 -46.18 -24.79
CA SER A 340 -30.65 -44.73 -24.97
C SER A 340 -31.04 -44.02 -23.68
N SER A 341 -31.93 -44.59 -22.88
CA SER A 341 -32.36 -43.99 -21.60
C SER A 341 -31.24 -44.04 -20.56
N MET A 342 -30.49 -45.13 -20.52
CA MET A 342 -29.33 -45.29 -19.63
C MET A 342 -28.23 -44.27 -19.92
N VAL A 343 -27.86 -44.08 -21.20
CA VAL A 343 -26.87 -43.07 -21.58
C VAL A 343 -27.35 -41.67 -21.24
N GLN A 344 -28.66 -41.38 -21.40
CA GLN A 344 -29.24 -40.10 -21.02
C GLN A 344 -29.22 -39.86 -19.51
N GLU A 345 -29.53 -40.90 -18.72
CA GLU A 345 -29.47 -40.87 -17.26
C GLU A 345 -28.04 -40.63 -16.78
N GLU A 346 -27.06 -41.40 -17.25
CA GLU A 346 -25.65 -41.24 -16.89
C GLU A 346 -25.08 -39.89 -17.33
N ASN A 347 -25.47 -39.39 -18.51
CA ASN A 347 -25.10 -38.04 -18.93
C ASN A 347 -25.66 -36.97 -17.97
N SER A 348 -26.91 -37.12 -17.52
CA SER A 348 -27.52 -36.21 -16.55
C SER A 348 -26.82 -36.27 -15.18
N THR A 349 -26.48 -37.48 -14.71
CA THR A 349 -25.74 -37.72 -13.46
C THR A 349 -24.34 -37.10 -13.52
N PHE A 350 -23.62 -37.30 -14.62
CA PHE A 350 -22.30 -36.72 -14.84
C PHE A 350 -22.36 -35.18 -14.88
N ASN A 351 -23.37 -34.60 -15.53
CA ASN A 351 -23.55 -33.14 -15.55
C ASN A 351 -23.93 -32.56 -14.19
N ALA A 352 -24.63 -33.33 -13.34
CA ALA A 352 -24.93 -32.97 -11.96
C ALA A 352 -23.77 -33.23 -10.98
N PHE A 353 -22.70 -33.87 -11.44
CA PHE A 353 -21.57 -34.27 -10.59
C PHE A 353 -20.92 -33.13 -9.79
N PRO A 354 -20.71 -31.91 -10.35
CA PRO A 354 -20.17 -30.80 -9.57
C PRO A 354 -20.99 -30.46 -8.31
N LEU A 355 -22.32 -30.55 -8.41
CA LEU A 355 -23.23 -30.32 -7.28
C LEU A 355 -23.13 -31.43 -6.23
N LEU A 356 -22.99 -32.68 -6.67
CA LEU A 356 -22.78 -33.82 -5.77
C LEU A 356 -21.48 -33.69 -4.97
N VAL A 357 -20.39 -33.27 -5.63
CA VAL A 357 -19.11 -32.98 -4.96
C VAL A 357 -19.28 -31.86 -3.93
N ALA A 358 -19.99 -30.79 -4.27
CA ALA A 358 -20.28 -29.71 -3.34
C ALA A 358 -21.05 -30.19 -2.10
N LEU A 359 -22.03 -31.08 -2.27
CA LEU A 359 -22.78 -31.68 -1.16
C LEU A 359 -21.93 -32.61 -0.30
N GLN A 360 -21.10 -33.46 -0.91
CA GLN A 360 -20.22 -34.38 -0.19
C GLN A 360 -19.14 -33.64 0.63
N THR A 361 -18.65 -32.52 0.11
CA THR A 361 -17.59 -31.72 0.76
C THR A 361 -18.12 -30.70 1.76
N ALA A 362 -19.44 -30.48 1.84
CA ALA A 362 -20.07 -29.45 2.67
C ALA A 362 -19.69 -29.51 4.16
N ASN A 363 -19.58 -30.71 4.74
CA ASN A 363 -19.19 -30.86 6.15
C ASN A 363 -17.74 -30.45 6.40
N VAL A 364 -16.81 -30.81 5.51
CA VAL A 364 -15.40 -30.42 5.61
C VAL A 364 -15.26 -28.91 5.41
N VAL A 365 -15.97 -28.34 4.43
CA VAL A 365 -16.04 -26.89 4.21
C VAL A 365 -16.56 -26.16 5.46
N LYS A 366 -17.56 -26.71 6.15
CA LYS A 366 -18.08 -26.14 7.39
C LYS A 366 -17.04 -26.12 8.52
N GLU A 367 -16.27 -27.19 8.70
CA GLU A 367 -15.18 -27.22 9.68
C GLU A 367 -14.02 -26.30 9.29
N LEU A 368 -13.67 -26.23 8.00
CA LEU A 368 -12.69 -25.26 7.49
C LEU A 368 -13.12 -23.82 7.81
N LYS A 369 -14.38 -23.46 7.57
CA LYS A 369 -14.91 -22.12 7.92
C LYS A 369 -14.81 -21.83 9.41
N LYS A 370 -15.08 -22.83 10.26
CA LYS A 370 -14.95 -22.70 11.73
C LYS A 370 -13.50 -22.47 12.14
N LEU A 371 -12.54 -23.17 11.53
CA LEU A 371 -11.11 -22.91 11.74
C LEU A 371 -10.71 -21.52 11.25
N VAL A 372 -11.19 -21.12 10.06
CA VAL A 372 -10.86 -19.81 9.49
C VAL A 372 -11.38 -18.66 10.34
N ALA A 373 -12.58 -18.79 10.90
CA ALA A 373 -13.20 -17.80 11.78
C ALA A 373 -12.46 -17.62 13.11
N GLN A 374 -11.68 -18.61 13.57
CA GLN A 374 -10.89 -18.48 14.79
C GLN A 374 -9.66 -17.59 14.55
N LYS A 375 -9.53 -16.55 15.37
CA LYS A 375 -8.36 -15.67 15.34
C LYS A 375 -7.19 -16.32 16.11
N PRO A 376 -5.96 -16.33 15.56
CA PRO A 376 -4.78 -16.81 16.27
C PRO A 376 -4.60 -16.11 17.62
N GLU A 377 -4.32 -16.87 18.69
CA GLU A 377 -4.17 -16.32 20.04
C GLU A 377 -3.06 -15.24 20.12
N GLY A 378 -1.95 -15.44 19.42
CA GLY A 378 -0.84 -14.49 19.37
C GLY A 378 -1.21 -13.11 18.83
N LEU A 379 -2.25 -13.00 17.98
CA LEU A 379 -2.75 -11.72 17.47
C LEU A 379 -3.64 -10.97 18.48
N ASN A 380 -4.22 -11.66 19.45
CA ASN A 380 -4.96 -11.01 20.54
C ASN A 380 -3.99 -10.40 21.56
N THR A 381 -2.84 -11.03 21.76
CA THR A 381 -1.81 -10.53 22.69
C THR A 381 -0.80 -9.57 22.04
N LEU A 382 -0.90 -9.31 20.73
CA LEU A 382 0.01 -8.39 20.00
C LEU A 382 0.10 -7.00 20.65
N ALA A 383 -1.03 -6.45 21.11
CA ALA A 383 -1.07 -5.15 21.78
C ALA A 383 -0.73 -5.22 23.28
N GLU A 384 -1.08 -6.34 23.94
CA GLU A 384 -0.94 -6.53 25.39
C GLU A 384 0.50 -6.91 25.81
N GLU A 385 1.17 -7.75 25.02
CA GLU A 385 2.54 -8.22 25.27
C GLU A 385 3.61 -7.29 24.65
N PHE A 386 3.21 -6.22 23.96
CA PHE A 386 4.16 -5.29 23.37
C PHE A 386 5.00 -4.65 24.50
N PRO A 387 6.34 -4.85 24.54
CA PRO A 387 7.19 -4.38 25.64
C PRO A 387 7.25 -2.85 25.69
N GLY A 388 6.82 -2.20 24.62
CA GLY A 388 6.57 -0.77 24.60
C GLY A 388 5.39 -0.34 25.48
N TRP A 389 4.46 -1.16 25.96
CA TRP A 389 3.39 -0.68 26.85
C TRP A 389 3.94 -0.11 28.17
N GLU A 390 4.91 -0.77 28.79
CA GLU A 390 5.59 -0.25 29.99
C GLU A 390 6.54 0.92 29.67
N ALA A 391 7.35 0.82 28.60
CA ALA A 391 8.27 1.90 28.24
C ALA A 391 7.51 3.16 27.73
N ALA A 392 6.45 2.96 26.95
CA ALA A 392 5.53 4.00 26.48
C ALA A 392 4.77 4.64 27.62
N SER A 393 4.28 3.85 28.58
CA SER A 393 3.60 4.39 29.76
C SER A 393 4.57 5.14 30.68
N ARG A 394 5.82 4.66 30.85
CA ARG A 394 6.89 5.40 31.56
C ARG A 394 7.22 6.70 30.85
N TRP A 395 7.36 6.69 29.53
CA TRP A 395 7.60 7.90 28.74
C TRP A 395 6.43 8.89 28.86
N SER A 396 5.19 8.42 28.65
CA SER A 396 3.99 9.24 28.78
C SER A 396 3.84 9.83 30.18
N ARG A 397 4.19 9.08 31.24
CA ARG A 397 4.22 9.55 32.62
C ARG A 397 5.30 10.61 32.83
N ALA A 398 6.53 10.36 32.39
CA ALA A 398 7.64 11.30 32.50
C ALA A 398 7.33 12.63 31.79
N LEU A 399 6.77 12.59 30.58
CA LEU A 399 6.35 13.81 29.86
C LEU A 399 5.24 14.56 30.60
N LYS A 400 4.28 13.83 31.20
CA LYS A 400 3.21 14.43 31.99
C LYS A 400 3.75 15.11 33.25
N GLU A 401 4.72 14.50 33.93
CA GLU A 401 5.39 15.09 35.10
C GLU A 401 6.17 16.35 34.72
N VAL A 402 6.91 16.32 33.60
CA VAL A 402 7.62 17.51 33.07
C VAL A 402 6.63 18.60 32.67
N GLU A 403 5.52 18.26 32.02
CA GLU A 403 4.47 19.20 31.66
C GLU A 403 3.88 19.87 32.91
N GLN A 404 3.50 19.09 33.91
CA GLN A 404 2.94 19.60 35.18
C GLN A 404 3.95 20.45 35.96
N SER A 405 5.21 20.00 36.02
CA SER A 405 6.31 20.71 36.69
C SER A 405 6.66 22.02 35.97
N SER A 406 6.59 22.07 34.63
CA SER A 406 6.97 23.27 33.86
C SER A 406 5.96 24.43 33.99
N ARG A 407 4.67 24.16 34.16
CA ARG A 407 3.60 25.17 34.22
C ARG A 407 3.83 26.30 35.25
N PRO A 408 4.19 26.05 36.51
CA PRO A 408 4.50 27.12 37.45
C PRO A 408 5.71 27.96 37.03
N TYR A 409 6.80 27.33 36.56
CA TYR A 409 7.99 28.06 36.09
C TYR A 409 7.66 28.95 34.89
N LEU A 410 6.89 28.44 33.93
CA LEU A 410 6.44 29.18 32.76
C LEU A 410 5.62 30.43 33.13
N LYS A 411 4.75 30.34 34.15
CA LYS A 411 4.04 31.50 34.69
C LYS A 411 4.97 32.52 35.33
N GLU A 412 6.00 32.06 36.04
CA GLU A 412 6.99 32.95 36.65
C GLU A 412 7.85 33.66 35.59
N VAL A 413 8.23 32.95 34.51
CA VAL A 413 8.93 33.55 33.37
C VAL A 413 8.11 34.67 32.74
N GLN A 414 6.80 34.46 32.52
CA GLN A 414 5.90 35.51 32.01
C GLN A 414 5.82 36.72 32.97
N ARG A 415 5.79 36.47 34.29
CA ARG A 415 5.76 37.54 35.28
C ARG A 415 7.06 38.35 35.29
N TYR A 416 8.20 37.66 35.33
CA TYR A 416 9.52 38.29 35.28
C TYR A 416 9.73 39.08 33.98
N GLU A 417 9.30 38.53 32.85
CA GLU A 417 9.36 39.21 31.56
C GLU A 417 8.59 40.52 31.56
N LYS A 418 7.41 40.58 32.21
CA LYS A 418 6.65 41.83 32.35
C LYS A 418 7.45 42.90 33.10
N TYR A 419 8.11 42.54 34.20
CA TYR A 419 8.95 43.47 34.95
C TYR A 419 10.18 43.91 34.16
N ARG A 420 10.85 42.97 33.49
CA ARG A 420 12.01 43.26 32.62
C ARG A 420 11.63 44.22 31.50
N TRP A 421 10.49 44.00 30.83
CA TRP A 421 9.98 44.85 29.77
C TRP A 421 9.72 46.28 30.27
N ILE A 422 9.04 46.45 31.42
CA ILE A 422 8.80 47.76 32.04
C ILE A 422 10.12 48.48 32.35
N LEU A 423 11.06 47.78 32.99
CA LEU A 423 12.36 48.36 33.35
C LEU A 423 13.15 48.79 32.09
N GLY A 424 13.11 47.97 31.04
CA GLY A 424 13.70 48.30 29.75
C GLY A 424 13.07 49.55 29.11
N CYS A 425 11.74 49.68 29.14
CA CYS A 425 11.05 50.86 28.63
C CYS A 425 11.43 52.14 29.40
N ILE A 426 11.57 52.06 30.73
CA ILE A 426 12.00 53.20 31.56
C ILE A 426 13.40 53.67 31.16
N LEU A 427 14.34 52.73 30.99
CA LEU A 427 15.73 53.07 30.66
C LEU A 427 15.90 53.54 29.23
N CYS A 428 15.20 52.94 28.26
CA CYS A 428 15.15 53.47 26.91
C CYS A 428 14.56 54.90 26.89
N SER A 429 13.53 55.17 27.70
CA SER A 429 12.96 56.52 27.85
C SER A 429 13.96 57.51 28.45
N ALA A 430 14.80 57.07 29.40
CA ALA A 430 15.84 57.90 30.00
C ALA A 430 16.91 58.31 28.96
N VAL A 431 17.34 57.40 28.09
CA VAL A 431 18.26 57.71 26.98
C VAL A 431 17.58 58.62 25.96
N LEU A 432 16.31 58.37 25.64
CA LEU A 432 15.54 59.21 24.73
C LEU A 432 15.39 60.63 25.26
N LEU A 433 15.21 60.82 26.57
CA LEU A 433 15.17 62.13 27.21
C LEU A 433 16.47 62.91 26.98
N VAL A 434 17.63 62.26 27.08
CA VAL A 434 18.93 62.87 26.74
C VAL A 434 18.98 63.30 25.29
N VAL A 435 18.52 62.44 24.37
CA VAL A 435 18.45 62.76 22.93
C VAL A 435 17.54 63.96 22.67
N VAL A 436 16.35 64.01 23.29
CA VAL A 436 15.41 65.13 23.17
C VAL A 436 16.04 66.42 23.70
N CYS A 437 16.70 66.38 24.87
CA CYS A 437 17.43 67.54 25.41
C CYS A 437 18.53 68.02 24.46
N ASN A 438 19.27 67.11 23.83
CA ASN A 438 20.31 67.44 22.86
C ASN A 438 19.74 68.08 21.59
N LEU A 439 18.66 67.53 21.03
CA LEU A 439 18.01 68.06 19.83
C LEU A 439 17.39 69.43 20.10
N LEU A 440 16.64 69.58 21.21
CA LEU A 440 16.08 70.88 21.60
C LEU A 440 17.19 71.90 21.87
N GLY A 441 18.25 71.48 22.56
CA GLY A 441 19.41 72.32 22.85
C GLY A 441 20.14 72.81 21.59
N LEU A 442 20.32 71.93 20.60
CA LEU A 442 20.90 72.27 19.30
C LEU A 442 19.98 73.20 18.50
N ASN A 443 18.69 72.89 18.38
CA ASN A 443 17.75 73.68 17.58
C ASN A 443 17.57 75.10 18.16
N LEU A 444 17.32 75.21 19.48
CA LEU A 444 17.18 76.51 20.16
C LEU A 444 18.50 77.29 20.17
N GLY A 445 19.63 76.61 20.33
CA GLY A 445 20.96 77.21 20.27
C GLY A 445 21.29 77.76 18.88
N ILE A 446 21.04 77.01 17.81
CA ILE A 446 21.25 77.46 16.43
C ILE A 446 20.28 78.59 16.09
N TRP A 447 19.01 78.50 16.48
CA TRP A 447 18.04 79.58 16.25
C TRP A 447 18.42 80.88 16.98
N GLY A 448 18.82 80.78 18.25
CA GLY A 448 19.34 81.93 19.00
C GLY A 448 20.59 82.54 18.39
N LEU A 449 21.41 81.77 17.66
CA LEU A 449 22.56 82.29 16.93
C LEU A 449 22.16 82.97 15.61
N SER A 450 21.16 82.46 14.90
CA SER A 450 20.69 82.99 13.62
C SER A 450 19.84 84.25 13.78
N ALA A 451 19.08 84.39 14.86
CA ALA A 451 18.18 85.53 15.10
C ALA A 451 18.86 86.75 15.75
N ARG A 452 20.19 86.91 15.59
CA ARG A 452 21.02 87.86 16.37
C ARG A 452 20.88 89.33 15.97
N GLU A 453 19.99 89.64 15.04
CA GLU A 453 19.67 91.02 14.63
C GLU A 453 18.75 91.73 15.64
N ASP A 454 17.97 90.99 16.45
CA ASP A 454 17.15 91.52 17.55
C ASP A 454 17.74 91.16 18.94
N PRO A 455 18.25 92.14 19.72
CA PRO A 455 19.09 91.86 20.89
C PRO A 455 18.37 91.22 22.09
N SER A 456 17.08 91.47 22.32
CA SER A 456 16.40 91.01 23.55
C SER A 456 15.80 89.61 23.48
N CYS A 457 15.24 89.21 22.33
CA CYS A 457 14.52 87.93 22.17
C CYS A 457 15.46 86.78 21.73
N SER A 458 16.58 87.15 21.09
CA SER A 458 17.60 86.22 20.58
C SER A 458 18.46 85.61 21.71
N GLU A 459 18.78 86.42 22.74
CA GLU A 459 19.57 85.99 23.90
C GLU A 459 18.86 84.93 24.76
N ALA A 460 17.54 85.07 24.95
CA ALA A 460 16.74 84.13 25.73
C ALA A 460 16.69 82.73 25.10
N LYS A 461 16.63 82.64 23.75
CA LYS A 461 16.58 81.36 23.02
C LYS A 461 17.93 80.64 23.01
N GLY A 462 19.04 81.37 22.81
CA GLY A 462 20.39 80.81 22.89
C GLY A 462 20.72 80.28 24.28
N GLU A 463 20.35 81.04 25.32
CA GLU A 463 20.51 80.60 26.71
C GLU A 463 19.66 79.37 27.04
N ALA A 464 18.40 79.33 26.56
CA ALA A 464 17.56 78.15 26.69
C ALA A 464 18.21 76.92 26.04
N GLY A 465 18.77 77.06 24.83
CA GLY A 465 19.51 75.99 24.15
C GLY A 465 20.70 75.46 24.95
N ALA A 466 21.53 76.35 25.50
CA ALA A 466 22.64 75.98 26.38
C ALA A 466 22.18 75.25 27.65
N ARG A 467 21.06 75.69 28.26
CA ARG A 467 20.46 75.05 29.43
C ARG A 467 19.95 73.64 29.12
N PHE A 468 19.25 73.43 28.00
CA PHE A 468 18.80 72.10 27.58
C PHE A 468 19.95 71.12 27.34
N LEU A 469 21.06 71.56 26.72
CA LEU A 469 22.25 70.73 26.57
C LEU A 469 22.85 70.33 27.92
N LEU A 470 22.93 71.24 28.88
CA LEU A 470 23.45 70.94 30.22
C LEU A 470 22.49 70.07 31.06
N ILE A 471 21.18 70.21 30.87
CA ILE A 471 20.18 69.29 31.45
C ILE A 471 20.39 67.87 30.89
N GLY A 472 20.58 67.74 29.58
CA GLY A 472 20.90 66.46 28.93
C GLY A 472 22.19 65.83 29.47
N VAL A 473 23.24 66.62 29.70
CA VAL A 473 24.48 66.19 30.36
C VAL A 473 24.21 65.71 31.79
N GLY A 474 23.39 66.44 32.55
CA GLY A 474 22.99 66.05 33.91
C GLY A 474 22.29 64.70 33.94
N PHE A 475 21.30 64.49 33.07
CA PHE A 475 20.63 63.19 32.92
C PHE A 475 21.58 62.09 32.47
N SER A 476 22.52 62.39 31.57
CA SER A 476 23.52 61.41 31.12
C SER A 476 24.37 60.89 32.27
N PHE A 477 24.83 61.76 33.17
CA PHE A 477 25.56 61.32 34.38
C PHE A 477 24.67 60.57 35.37
N PHE A 478 23.43 61.03 35.57
CA PHE A 478 22.48 60.41 36.50
C PHE A 478 22.11 58.97 36.08
N PHE A 479 21.86 58.76 34.79
CA PHE A 479 21.45 57.45 34.28
C PHE A 479 22.62 56.54 33.86
N ALA A 480 23.85 57.05 33.74
CA ALA A 480 25.00 56.24 33.31
C ALA A 480 25.24 55.00 34.19
N ALA A 481 25.18 55.14 35.52
CA ALA A 481 25.38 54.04 36.45
C ALA A 481 24.28 52.95 36.37
N PRO A 482 22.97 53.27 36.46
CA PRO A 482 21.94 52.25 36.32
C PRO A 482 21.92 51.62 34.91
N LEU A 483 22.27 52.37 33.86
CA LEU A 483 22.36 51.83 32.49
C LEU A 483 23.47 50.78 32.35
N ILE A 484 24.71 51.09 32.77
CA ILE A 484 25.82 50.13 32.61
C ILE A 484 25.62 48.87 33.47
N LEU A 485 25.04 49.01 34.67
CA LEU A 485 24.76 47.87 35.54
C LEU A 485 23.71 46.94 34.92
N LEU A 486 22.61 47.47 34.38
CA LEU A 486 21.61 46.63 33.73
C LEU A 486 22.14 46.00 32.45
N VAL A 487 22.86 46.77 31.62
CA VAL A 487 23.52 46.26 30.41
C VAL A 487 24.39 45.07 30.75
N PHE A 488 25.23 45.18 31.79
CA PHE A 488 26.11 44.09 32.18
C PHE A 488 25.34 42.88 32.74
N ALA A 489 24.33 43.09 33.59
CA ALA A 489 23.52 42.00 34.14
C ALA A 489 22.77 41.22 33.03
N THR A 490 22.17 41.93 32.08
CA THR A 490 21.45 41.32 30.95
C THR A 490 22.39 40.68 29.92
N PHE A 491 23.58 41.25 29.73
CA PHE A 491 24.68 40.68 28.93
C PHE A 491 25.18 39.35 29.49
N LEU A 492 25.41 39.25 30.81
CA LEU A 492 25.86 38.01 31.42
C LEU A 492 24.88 36.86 31.19
N VAL A 493 23.59 37.10 31.43
CA VAL A 493 22.55 36.07 31.26
C VAL A 493 22.37 35.72 29.78
N GLY A 494 22.08 36.72 28.94
CA GLY A 494 21.78 36.46 27.53
C GLY A 494 23.00 35.99 26.73
N GLY A 495 24.17 36.53 27.04
CA GLY A 495 25.44 36.16 26.43
C GLY A 495 25.75 34.70 26.68
N ASN A 496 25.70 34.25 27.93
CA ASN A 496 25.96 32.85 28.27
C ASN A 496 24.92 31.89 27.68
N VAL A 497 23.64 32.26 27.65
CA VAL A 497 22.62 31.45 26.95
C VAL A 497 22.98 31.31 25.46
N GLN A 498 23.46 32.36 24.82
CA GLN A 498 23.85 32.30 23.41
C GLN A 498 25.12 31.48 23.15
N THR A 499 26.17 31.66 23.96
CA THR A 499 27.50 31.05 23.74
C THR A 499 27.57 29.62 24.28
N LEU A 500 27.07 29.36 25.48
CA LEU A 500 27.13 28.03 26.11
C LEU A 500 26.05 27.08 25.58
N VAL A 501 24.82 27.57 25.40
CA VAL A 501 23.66 26.72 25.04
C VAL A 501 23.39 26.78 23.55
N CYS A 502 23.08 27.96 23.00
CA CYS A 502 22.55 28.06 21.63
C CYS A 502 23.55 27.68 20.53
N GLN A 503 24.81 28.13 20.63
CA GLN A 503 25.86 27.75 19.69
C GLN A 503 26.15 26.24 19.77
N SER A 504 26.31 25.70 20.97
CA SER A 504 26.55 24.27 21.22
C SER A 504 25.38 23.36 20.81
N TRP A 505 24.15 23.88 20.87
CA TRP A 505 22.95 23.19 20.37
C TRP A 505 22.96 23.16 18.83
N GLU A 506 23.27 24.29 18.19
CA GLU A 506 23.36 24.39 16.73
C GLU A 506 24.51 23.54 16.15
N SER A 507 25.66 23.49 16.82
CA SER A 507 26.81 22.63 16.45
C SER A 507 26.60 21.14 16.77
N LYS A 508 25.50 20.79 17.46
CA LYS A 508 25.17 19.45 17.95
C LYS A 508 26.13 18.91 19.02
N GLU A 509 26.98 19.76 19.58
CA GLU A 509 27.90 19.40 20.67
C GLU A 509 27.14 19.03 21.95
N LEU A 510 26.00 19.67 22.22
CA LEU A 510 25.14 19.29 23.35
C LEU A 510 24.63 17.84 23.24
N TYR A 511 24.30 17.37 22.03
CA TYR A 511 23.86 15.99 21.83
C TYR A 511 25.02 15.01 22.04
N LYS A 512 26.21 15.33 21.53
CA LYS A 512 27.43 14.52 21.77
C LYS A 512 27.79 14.46 23.25
N PHE A 513 27.65 15.59 23.95
CA PHE A 513 27.89 15.67 25.39
C PHE A 513 26.90 14.81 26.18
N ALA A 514 25.62 14.88 25.85
CA ALA A 514 24.56 14.09 26.47
C ALA A 514 24.71 12.58 26.23
N ASP A 515 25.25 12.19 25.07
CA ASP A 515 25.50 10.79 24.70
C ASP A 515 26.72 10.17 25.41
N THR A 516 27.61 10.99 25.95
CA THR A 516 28.83 10.51 26.59
C THR A 516 28.52 9.98 28.00
N PRO A 517 28.82 8.70 28.32
CA PRO A 517 28.52 8.11 29.61
C PRO A 517 29.19 8.88 30.77
N GLY A 518 28.44 9.14 31.85
CA GLY A 518 28.93 9.85 33.03
C GLY A 518 28.91 11.38 32.94
N ASN A 519 28.49 11.95 31.80
CA ASN A 519 28.34 13.41 31.67
C ASN A 519 27.02 13.94 32.26
N LEU A 520 25.95 13.17 32.16
CA LEU A 520 24.64 13.50 32.73
C LEU A 520 24.42 12.74 34.04
N PRO A 521 23.75 13.38 35.03
CA PRO A 521 23.37 12.70 36.25
C PRO A 521 22.34 11.59 35.96
N PRO A 522 22.23 10.55 36.82
CA PRO A 522 21.32 9.43 36.61
C PRO A 522 19.84 9.85 36.42
N SER A 523 19.44 10.97 37.03
CA SER A 523 18.11 11.57 36.89
C SER A 523 17.83 12.15 35.50
N MET A 524 18.87 12.49 34.74
CA MET A 524 18.77 13.04 33.38
C MET A 524 19.15 12.04 32.29
N ASN A 525 19.56 10.82 32.66
CA ASN A 525 19.87 9.79 31.68
C ASN A 525 18.56 9.25 31.05
N LEU A 526 18.36 9.58 29.77
CA LEU A 526 17.17 9.22 29.02
C LEU A 526 16.92 7.69 28.99
N SER A 527 17.99 6.91 28.93
CA SER A 527 17.90 5.44 28.87
C SER A 527 17.39 4.87 30.20
N HIS A 528 17.84 5.44 31.33
CA HIS A 528 17.36 5.07 32.67
C HIS A 528 15.92 5.54 32.91
N LEU A 529 15.60 6.78 32.51
CA LEU A 529 14.27 7.38 32.66
C LEU A 529 13.19 6.64 31.85
N LEU A 530 13.57 6.10 30.68
CA LEU A 530 12.70 5.31 29.82
C LEU A 530 12.75 3.80 30.14
N GLY A 531 13.64 3.36 31.04
CA GLY A 531 13.80 1.94 31.40
C GLY A 531 14.34 1.05 30.27
N LEU A 532 15.14 1.62 29.37
CA LEU A 532 15.68 0.92 28.21
C LEU A 532 16.88 0.04 28.58
N LYS A 533 16.96 -1.16 28.01
CA LYS A 533 18.06 -2.11 28.26
C LYS A 533 19.39 -1.71 27.62
N LYS A 534 19.36 -0.83 26.61
CA LYS A 534 20.54 -0.33 25.89
C LYS A 534 20.55 1.20 25.91
N ASN A 535 21.76 1.76 26.00
CA ASN A 535 21.95 3.20 25.89
C ASN A 535 21.66 3.66 24.47
N ILE A 536 20.76 4.64 24.32
CA ILE A 536 20.44 5.24 23.03
C ILE A 536 21.27 6.52 22.88
N SER A 537 21.94 6.67 21.73
CA SER A 537 22.54 7.95 21.33
C SER A 537 21.43 8.89 20.88
N ILE A 538 21.26 9.99 21.61
CA ILE A 538 20.36 11.12 21.33
C ILE A 538 20.73 11.74 19.97
N LEU A 539 22.02 11.83 19.63
CA LEU A 539 22.45 12.35 18.33
C LEU A 539 21.95 11.47 17.18
N LEU A 540 22.17 10.15 17.27
CA LEU A 540 21.71 9.20 16.26
C LEU A 540 20.19 9.16 16.18
N ALA A 541 19.51 9.14 17.34
CA ALA A 541 18.06 9.18 17.41
C ALA A 541 17.49 10.46 16.77
N TYR A 542 18.09 11.63 17.04
CA TYR A 542 17.69 12.90 16.41
C TYR A 542 17.82 12.83 14.88
N GLN A 543 18.95 12.31 14.36
CA GLN A 543 19.18 12.19 12.91
C GLN A 543 18.17 11.25 12.24
N GLN A 544 17.97 10.05 12.79
CA GLN A 544 17.02 9.08 12.25
C GLN A 544 15.57 9.57 12.35
N CYS A 545 15.20 10.23 13.44
CA CYS A 545 13.89 10.84 13.58
C CYS A 545 13.64 11.97 12.58
N ARG A 546 14.67 12.75 12.26
CA ARG A 546 14.57 13.80 11.27
C ARG A 546 14.32 13.25 9.86
N GLU A 547 14.82 12.05 9.57
CA GLU A 547 14.57 11.30 8.33
C GLU A 547 13.23 10.54 8.33
N GLY A 548 12.50 10.52 9.45
CA GLY A 548 11.18 9.90 9.57
C GLY A 548 11.20 8.43 10.02
N ALA A 549 12.29 7.97 10.64
CA ALA A 549 12.37 6.61 11.16
C ALA A 549 11.29 6.31 12.22
N ALA A 550 10.84 5.05 12.27
CA ALA A 550 9.94 4.56 13.31
C ALA A 550 10.67 4.36 14.64
N LEU A 551 9.96 4.61 15.75
CA LEU A 551 10.45 4.39 17.11
C LEU A 551 11.00 2.96 17.31
N TRP A 552 10.40 1.98 16.61
CA TRP A 552 10.81 0.58 16.59
C TRP A 552 12.31 0.41 16.31
N SER A 553 12.80 1.08 15.27
CA SER A 553 14.21 1.00 14.84
C SER A 553 15.16 1.67 15.82
N ILE A 554 14.76 2.80 16.41
CA ILE A 554 15.58 3.63 17.29
C ILE A 554 15.72 3.04 18.68
N LEU A 555 14.62 2.53 19.23
CA LEU A 555 14.63 1.82 20.51
C LEU A 555 15.23 0.41 20.39
N GLN A 556 15.60 -0.03 19.18
CA GLN A 556 16.12 -1.36 18.88
C GLN A 556 15.24 -2.50 19.43
N LEU A 557 13.92 -2.39 19.23
CA LEU A 557 12.95 -3.31 19.85
C LEU A 557 13.09 -4.76 19.37
N ASN A 558 13.73 -5.01 18.22
CA ASN A 558 14.06 -6.35 17.70
C ASN A 558 14.72 -7.26 18.75
N GLY A 559 15.54 -6.72 19.65
CA GLY A 559 16.24 -7.51 20.67
C GLY A 559 15.42 -7.79 21.94
N SER A 560 14.27 -7.13 22.08
CA SER A 560 13.42 -7.21 23.28
C SER A 560 12.00 -7.73 22.99
N TYR A 561 11.55 -7.68 21.74
CA TYR A 561 10.25 -8.17 21.29
C TYR A 561 10.41 -9.03 20.04
N ASP A 562 9.90 -10.26 20.12
CA ASP A 562 9.84 -11.14 18.97
C ASP A 562 8.47 -11.03 18.30
N LEU A 563 8.38 -10.16 17.30
CA LEU A 563 7.16 -9.98 16.50
C LEU A 563 6.77 -11.27 15.77
N GLU A 564 7.74 -12.10 15.36
CA GLU A 564 7.49 -13.33 14.61
C GLU A 564 6.70 -14.34 15.44
N LYS A 565 6.91 -14.36 16.77
CA LYS A 565 6.14 -15.22 17.69
C LYS A 565 4.63 -14.94 17.61
N HIS A 566 4.23 -13.67 17.47
CA HIS A 566 2.82 -13.26 17.40
C HIS A 566 2.22 -13.41 16.01
N LEU A 567 3.05 -13.34 14.96
CA LEU A 567 2.65 -13.47 13.57
C LEU A 567 2.78 -14.90 13.04
N ASN A 568 3.20 -15.86 13.87
CA ASN A 568 3.39 -17.24 13.46
C ASN A 568 2.04 -17.91 13.14
N ILE A 569 1.72 -17.97 11.85
CA ILE A 569 0.53 -18.65 11.33
C ILE A 569 0.76 -20.13 11.02
N SER A 570 1.96 -20.69 11.25
CA SER A 570 2.29 -22.08 10.84
C SER A 570 1.37 -23.14 11.46
N GLN A 571 1.00 -22.98 12.73
CA GLN A 571 0.08 -23.91 13.40
C GLN A 571 -1.34 -23.80 12.82
N TYR A 572 -1.74 -22.61 12.41
CA TYR A 572 -3.01 -22.35 11.76
C TYR A 572 -3.05 -22.94 10.33
N THR A 573 -1.99 -22.74 9.54
CA THR A 573 -1.87 -23.30 8.19
C THR A 573 -1.78 -24.83 8.22
N ALA A 574 -1.11 -25.42 9.21
CA ALA A 574 -1.05 -26.87 9.37
C ALA A 574 -2.42 -27.49 9.68
N LYS A 575 -3.23 -26.85 10.53
CA LYS A 575 -4.61 -27.29 10.80
C LYS A 575 -5.50 -27.20 9.55
N LEU A 576 -5.38 -26.12 8.77
CA LEU A 576 -6.09 -25.97 7.50
C LEU A 576 -5.69 -27.08 6.51
N GLN A 577 -4.40 -27.36 6.39
CA GLN A 577 -3.89 -28.43 5.54
C GLN A 577 -4.43 -29.80 5.96
N GLN A 578 -4.48 -30.07 7.27
CA GLN A 578 -4.99 -31.34 7.80
C GLN A 578 -6.48 -31.54 7.49
N GLU A 579 -7.32 -30.53 7.70
CA GLU A 579 -8.75 -30.65 7.38
C GLU A 579 -8.99 -30.75 5.87
N LEU A 580 -8.17 -30.10 5.06
CA LEU A 580 -8.29 -30.19 3.62
C LEU A 580 -7.93 -31.59 3.08
N GLN A 581 -6.96 -32.27 3.71
CA GLN A 581 -6.64 -33.68 3.42
C GLN A 581 -7.76 -34.66 3.78
N ASN A 582 -8.73 -34.25 4.60
CA ASN A 582 -9.92 -35.05 4.92
C ASN A 582 -10.99 -35.01 3.81
N LEU A 583 -10.82 -34.17 2.77
CA LEU A 583 -11.72 -34.15 1.62
C LEU A 583 -11.71 -35.50 0.90
N LYS A 584 -12.88 -36.12 0.81
CA LYS A 584 -13.11 -37.37 0.07
C LYS A 584 -14.32 -37.19 -0.84
N VAL A 585 -14.18 -37.64 -2.07
CA VAL A 585 -15.27 -37.66 -3.06
C VAL A 585 -15.56 -39.11 -3.39
N ASP A 586 -16.82 -39.53 -3.24
CA ASP A 586 -17.25 -40.87 -3.61
C ASP A 586 -17.77 -40.88 -5.05
N MET A 587 -17.11 -41.69 -5.89
CA MET A 587 -17.41 -41.87 -7.31
C MET A 587 -18.40 -43.01 -7.59
N LYS A 588 -18.92 -43.70 -6.57
CA LYS A 588 -19.81 -44.88 -6.73
C LYS A 588 -21.11 -44.63 -7.50
N ASN A 589 -21.52 -43.37 -7.67
CA ASN A 589 -22.76 -43.04 -8.34
C ASN A 589 -22.65 -42.97 -9.87
N LEU A 590 -21.45 -43.13 -10.44
CA LEU A 590 -21.25 -43.14 -11.89
C LEU A 590 -21.02 -44.58 -12.36
N ASP A 591 -22.05 -45.21 -12.92
CA ASP A 591 -21.94 -46.55 -13.51
C ASP A 591 -22.28 -46.49 -15.00
N LEU A 592 -21.24 -46.45 -15.84
CA LEU A 592 -21.35 -46.29 -17.30
C LEU A 592 -22.23 -47.36 -17.97
N LEU A 593 -22.40 -48.53 -17.34
CA LEU A 593 -23.27 -49.61 -17.79
C LEU A 593 -24.15 -50.08 -16.64
N SER A 594 -25.46 -50.16 -16.87
CA SER A 594 -26.35 -50.81 -15.92
C SER A 594 -26.11 -52.33 -15.89
N PRO A 595 -26.46 -53.03 -14.80
CA PRO A 595 -26.34 -54.49 -14.74
C PRO A 595 -27.10 -55.23 -15.85
N ALA A 596 -28.17 -54.64 -16.40
CA ALA A 596 -28.86 -55.19 -17.57
C ALA A 596 -28.07 -54.96 -18.86
N ALA A 597 -27.51 -53.76 -19.05
CA ALA A 597 -26.66 -53.44 -20.20
C ALA A 597 -25.44 -54.36 -20.30
N HIS A 598 -24.81 -54.59 -19.15
CA HIS A 598 -23.63 -55.44 -19.07
C HIS A 598 -23.97 -56.87 -19.51
N ARG A 599 -25.09 -57.42 -19.02
CA ARG A 599 -25.59 -58.74 -19.41
C ARG A 599 -25.94 -58.82 -20.91
N ASP A 600 -26.57 -57.80 -21.48
CA ASP A 600 -26.90 -57.75 -22.91
C ASP A 600 -25.65 -57.78 -23.79
N LEU A 601 -24.62 -57.01 -23.43
CA LEU A 601 -23.36 -56.95 -24.17
C LEU A 601 -22.53 -58.25 -24.00
N GLU A 602 -22.52 -58.86 -22.81
CA GLU A 602 -21.92 -60.19 -22.58
C GLU A 602 -22.64 -61.28 -23.39
N ALA A 603 -23.97 -61.22 -23.47
CA ALA A 603 -24.77 -62.13 -24.29
C ALA A 603 -24.43 -61.97 -25.77
N LEU A 604 -24.26 -60.73 -26.26
CA LEU A 604 -23.81 -60.45 -27.63
C LEU A 604 -22.40 -60.99 -27.90
N GLN A 605 -21.46 -60.75 -26.99
CA GLN A 605 -20.09 -61.23 -27.09
C GLN A 605 -20.05 -62.77 -27.19
N SER A 606 -20.87 -63.46 -26.41
CA SER A 606 -20.92 -64.93 -26.34
C SER A 606 -21.95 -65.61 -27.26
N SER A 607 -22.70 -64.81 -28.05
CA SER A 607 -23.80 -65.29 -28.90
C SER A 607 -23.35 -66.17 -30.08
N GLY A 608 -22.14 -65.96 -30.59
CA GLY A 608 -21.64 -66.63 -31.79
C GLY A 608 -22.25 -66.11 -33.09
N LEU A 609 -22.76 -64.87 -33.10
CA LEU A 609 -23.36 -64.23 -34.28
C LEU A 609 -22.41 -64.23 -35.50
N GLU A 610 -21.11 -63.99 -35.30
CA GLU A 610 -20.09 -64.03 -36.36
C GLU A 610 -19.89 -65.42 -36.98
N LYS A 611 -20.27 -66.49 -36.24
CA LYS A 611 -20.03 -67.89 -36.64
C LYS A 611 -21.13 -68.45 -37.54
N ILE A 612 -22.19 -67.68 -37.81
CA ILE A 612 -23.25 -68.08 -38.73
C ILE A 612 -22.69 -68.17 -40.15
N HIS A 613 -22.98 -69.26 -40.86
CA HIS A 613 -22.48 -69.50 -42.21
C HIS A 613 -23.29 -68.72 -43.27
N TYR A 614 -23.18 -67.39 -43.27
CA TYR A 614 -23.95 -66.50 -44.16
C TYR A 614 -23.76 -66.77 -45.65
N SER A 615 -22.56 -67.24 -46.05
CA SER A 615 -22.27 -67.65 -47.43
C SER A 615 -23.21 -68.74 -47.94
N GLY A 616 -23.58 -69.70 -47.09
CA GLY A 616 -24.50 -70.79 -47.44
C GLY A 616 -25.91 -70.26 -47.73
N PHE A 617 -26.38 -69.29 -46.96
CA PHE A 617 -27.64 -68.60 -47.24
C PHE A 617 -27.60 -67.86 -48.57
N LEU A 618 -26.54 -67.08 -48.81
CA LEU A 618 -26.39 -66.30 -50.05
C LEU A 618 -26.37 -67.19 -51.30
N VAL A 619 -25.75 -68.38 -51.24
CA VAL A 619 -25.74 -69.35 -52.35
C VAL A 619 -27.15 -69.85 -52.67
N GLN A 620 -27.96 -70.19 -51.66
CA GLN A 620 -29.33 -70.68 -51.91
C GLN A 620 -30.28 -69.57 -52.36
N ILE A 621 -30.12 -68.35 -51.84
CA ILE A 621 -30.90 -67.16 -52.24
C ILE A 621 -30.72 -66.82 -53.72
N GLN A 622 -29.52 -67.06 -54.28
CA GLN A 622 -29.23 -66.77 -55.69
C GLN A 622 -29.85 -67.79 -56.66
N LYS A 623 -30.28 -68.96 -56.18
CA LYS A 623 -30.97 -69.97 -57.00
C LYS A 623 -32.44 -69.62 -57.14
N PRO A 624 -33.06 -69.87 -58.32
CA PRO A 624 -34.50 -69.71 -58.46
C PRO A 624 -35.23 -70.74 -57.57
N VAL A 625 -36.42 -70.40 -57.06
CA VAL A 625 -37.24 -71.31 -56.23
C VAL A 625 -37.53 -72.62 -56.98
N VAL A 626 -37.79 -72.54 -58.28
CA VAL A 626 -37.96 -73.67 -59.21
C VAL A 626 -37.06 -73.44 -60.42
N ASN A 627 -36.37 -74.48 -60.90
CA ASN A 627 -35.37 -74.37 -61.98
C ASN A 627 -35.99 -73.96 -63.33
N THR A 628 -37.23 -74.34 -63.58
CA THR A 628 -37.98 -73.99 -64.80
C THR A 628 -38.99 -72.90 -64.51
N SER A 629 -39.10 -71.93 -65.42
CA SER A 629 -40.18 -70.93 -65.38
C SER A 629 -41.54 -71.60 -65.60
N MET A 630 -42.32 -71.75 -64.53
CA MET A 630 -43.67 -72.32 -64.59
C MET A 630 -44.63 -71.51 -65.47
N GLU A 631 -44.52 -70.17 -65.48
CA GLU A 631 -45.32 -69.32 -66.37
C GLU A 631 -45.05 -69.62 -67.85
N LYS A 632 -43.77 -69.68 -68.26
CA LYS A 632 -43.40 -70.00 -69.64
C LYS A 632 -43.80 -71.42 -70.01
N LEU A 633 -43.60 -72.38 -69.10
CA LEU A 633 -44.02 -73.76 -69.31
C LEU A 633 -45.54 -73.88 -69.44
N ALA A 634 -46.31 -73.17 -68.61
CA ALA A 634 -47.76 -73.14 -68.71
C ALA A 634 -48.22 -72.52 -70.04
N GLN A 635 -47.63 -71.40 -70.47
CA GLN A 635 -47.96 -70.78 -71.76
C GLN A 635 -47.65 -71.72 -72.95
N GLU A 636 -46.51 -72.41 -72.92
CA GLU A 636 -46.16 -73.40 -73.94
C GLU A 636 -47.11 -74.59 -73.95
N LEU A 637 -47.61 -75.02 -72.79
CA LEU A 637 -48.61 -76.09 -72.69
C LEU A 637 -49.99 -75.67 -73.23
N GLU A 638 -50.38 -74.40 -73.06
CA GLU A 638 -51.61 -73.85 -73.68
C GLU A 638 -51.49 -73.76 -75.20
N GLU A 639 -50.34 -73.33 -75.72
CA GLU A 639 -50.10 -73.30 -77.16
C GLU A 639 -50.08 -74.73 -77.74
N LEU A 640 -49.47 -75.67 -77.02
CA LEU A 640 -49.46 -77.08 -77.40
C LEU A 640 -50.85 -77.71 -77.33
N SER A 641 -51.70 -77.33 -76.37
CA SER A 641 -53.06 -77.87 -76.21
C SER A 641 -53.92 -77.63 -77.46
N GLN A 642 -53.80 -76.44 -78.06
CA GLN A 642 -54.51 -76.05 -79.29
C GLN A 642 -53.96 -76.76 -80.54
N ALA A 643 -52.70 -77.20 -80.52
CA ALA A 643 -52.02 -77.83 -81.65
C ALA A 643 -52.21 -79.37 -81.70
N GLN A 644 -52.82 -79.99 -80.68
CA GLN A 644 -53.01 -81.44 -80.63
C GLN A 644 -54.19 -81.92 -81.51
N GLY A 645 -54.06 -83.13 -82.06
CA GLY A 645 -55.13 -83.79 -82.82
C GLY A 645 -56.17 -84.54 -81.97
N SER A 646 -55.87 -84.77 -80.68
CA SER A 646 -56.75 -85.42 -79.70
C SER A 646 -57.36 -84.36 -78.78
N SER A 647 -58.70 -84.25 -78.76
CA SER A 647 -59.40 -83.30 -77.89
C SER A 647 -59.18 -83.59 -76.40
N VAL A 648 -59.03 -84.87 -76.04
CA VAL A 648 -58.77 -85.32 -74.66
C VAL A 648 -57.38 -84.88 -74.20
N LEU A 649 -56.36 -85.10 -75.03
CA LEU A 649 -54.97 -84.70 -74.71
C LEU A 649 -54.82 -83.18 -74.65
N GLY A 650 -55.49 -82.45 -75.56
CA GLY A 650 -55.54 -80.98 -75.53
C GLY A 650 -56.16 -80.46 -74.23
N GLN A 651 -57.29 -81.02 -73.79
CA GLN A 651 -57.92 -80.62 -72.54
C GLN A 651 -57.04 -80.90 -71.31
N GLN A 652 -56.39 -82.07 -71.25
CA GLN A 652 -55.49 -82.43 -70.14
C GLN A 652 -54.25 -81.54 -70.07
N LEU A 653 -53.67 -81.15 -71.23
CA LEU A 653 -52.56 -80.19 -71.27
C LEU A 653 -52.99 -78.79 -70.81
N GLN A 654 -54.22 -78.38 -71.14
CA GLN A 654 -54.80 -77.11 -70.68
C GLN A 654 -55.05 -77.10 -69.16
N GLU A 655 -55.55 -78.21 -68.61
CA GLU A 655 -55.75 -78.37 -67.15
C GLU A 655 -54.42 -78.32 -66.40
N GLU A 656 -53.37 -78.98 -66.91
CA GLU A 656 -52.02 -78.89 -66.33
C GLU A 656 -51.41 -77.49 -66.45
N ALA A 657 -51.62 -76.78 -67.56
CA ALA A 657 -51.18 -75.40 -67.71
C ALA A 657 -51.85 -74.46 -66.68
N GLN A 658 -53.15 -74.62 -66.46
CA GLN A 658 -53.87 -73.86 -65.43
C GLN A 658 -53.42 -74.26 -64.02
N GLY A 659 -53.18 -75.55 -63.78
CA GLY A 659 -52.62 -76.05 -62.52
C GLY A 659 -51.25 -75.44 -62.20
N LEU A 660 -50.35 -75.37 -63.19
CA LEU A 660 -49.05 -74.69 -63.05
C LEU A 660 -49.18 -73.19 -62.79
N LYS A 661 -50.13 -72.49 -63.45
CA LYS A 661 -50.40 -71.06 -63.20
C LYS A 661 -50.89 -70.82 -61.77
N ASN A 662 -51.83 -71.65 -61.29
CA ASN A 662 -52.33 -71.58 -59.92
C ASN A 662 -51.23 -71.87 -58.91
N LEU A 663 -50.43 -72.93 -59.12
CA LEU A 663 -49.30 -73.27 -58.26
C LEU A 663 -48.25 -72.15 -58.22
N TYR A 664 -47.98 -71.53 -59.35
CA TYR A 664 -47.07 -70.38 -59.44
C TYR A 664 -47.59 -69.18 -58.62
N GLN A 665 -48.87 -68.82 -58.79
CA GLN A 665 -49.46 -67.69 -58.07
C GLN A 665 -49.61 -67.94 -56.57
N GLU A 666 -50.07 -69.12 -56.18
CA GLU A 666 -50.40 -69.43 -54.78
C GLU A 666 -49.17 -69.84 -53.94
N LYS A 667 -48.15 -70.45 -54.56
CA LYS A 667 -47.02 -71.05 -53.81
C LYS A 667 -45.67 -70.46 -54.18
N ILE A 668 -45.40 -70.14 -55.44
CA ILE A 668 -44.07 -69.65 -55.86
C ILE A 668 -43.90 -68.15 -55.60
N LEU A 669 -44.86 -67.31 -55.96
CA LEU A 669 -44.78 -65.85 -55.71
C LEU A 669 -44.58 -65.51 -54.22
N PRO A 670 -45.33 -66.11 -53.27
CA PRO A 670 -45.08 -65.89 -51.84
C PRO A 670 -43.67 -66.32 -51.41
N GLN A 671 -43.15 -67.45 -51.93
CA GLN A 671 -41.78 -67.87 -51.63
C GLN A 671 -40.73 -66.92 -52.18
N GLN A 672 -40.91 -66.37 -53.39
CA GLN A 672 -40.00 -65.36 -53.94
C GLN A 672 -39.93 -64.10 -53.06
N SER A 673 -41.08 -63.66 -52.53
CA SER A 673 -41.14 -62.55 -51.57
C SER A 673 -40.37 -62.86 -50.27
N LEU A 674 -40.53 -64.08 -49.74
CA LEU A 674 -39.77 -64.53 -48.56
C LEU A 674 -38.27 -64.63 -48.83
N VAL A 675 -37.84 -65.09 -50.02
CA VAL A 675 -36.42 -65.09 -50.41
C VAL A 675 -35.85 -63.66 -50.45
N ALA A 676 -36.61 -62.68 -50.94
CA ALA A 676 -36.20 -61.28 -50.92
C ALA A 676 -36.06 -60.73 -49.48
N LYS A 677 -37.00 -61.06 -48.59
CA LYS A 677 -36.93 -60.70 -47.16
C LYS A 677 -35.75 -61.37 -46.44
N LEU A 678 -35.48 -62.64 -46.74
CA LEU A 678 -34.32 -63.38 -46.24
C LEU A 678 -33.01 -62.74 -46.70
N ASN A 679 -32.93 -62.35 -47.98
CA ASN A 679 -31.75 -61.70 -48.55
C ASN A 679 -31.41 -60.37 -47.86
N LEU A 680 -32.41 -59.55 -47.54
CA LEU A 680 -32.21 -58.31 -46.78
C LEU A 680 -31.58 -58.60 -45.41
N SER A 681 -32.15 -59.54 -44.66
CA SER A 681 -31.69 -59.86 -43.29
C SER A 681 -30.31 -60.52 -43.30
N VAL A 682 -30.05 -61.45 -44.22
CA VAL A 682 -28.76 -62.14 -44.36
C VAL A 682 -27.66 -61.15 -44.73
N ARG A 683 -27.89 -60.23 -45.68
CA ARG A 683 -26.87 -59.23 -46.06
C ARG A 683 -26.58 -58.25 -44.93
N ALA A 684 -27.60 -57.76 -44.24
CA ALA A 684 -27.43 -56.84 -43.12
C ALA A 684 -26.60 -57.49 -41.99
N LEU A 685 -26.92 -58.73 -41.61
CA LEU A 685 -26.17 -59.48 -40.60
C LEU A 685 -24.76 -59.83 -41.06
N ALA A 686 -24.57 -60.29 -42.29
CA ALA A 686 -23.26 -60.62 -42.82
C ALA A 686 -22.30 -59.42 -42.83
N SER A 687 -22.82 -58.21 -43.06
CA SER A 687 -22.02 -56.98 -43.03
C SER A 687 -21.70 -56.45 -41.63
N SER A 688 -22.54 -56.74 -40.64
CA SER A 688 -22.46 -56.13 -39.30
C SER A 688 -21.87 -57.06 -38.25
N ALA A 689 -22.14 -58.37 -38.31
CA ALA A 689 -21.79 -59.33 -37.27
C ALA A 689 -20.28 -59.37 -36.89
N PRO A 690 -19.32 -59.36 -37.84
CA PRO A 690 -17.89 -59.45 -37.49
C PRO A 690 -17.37 -58.23 -36.72
N ASN A 691 -17.82 -57.04 -37.11
CA ASN A 691 -17.41 -55.80 -36.46
C ASN A 691 -18.10 -55.65 -35.11
N LEU A 692 -19.36 -56.09 -35.01
CA LEU A 692 -20.17 -55.91 -33.81
C LEU A 692 -19.61 -56.63 -32.58
N GLN A 693 -19.15 -57.88 -32.72
CA GLN A 693 -18.54 -58.61 -31.58
C GLN A 693 -17.17 -58.06 -31.18
N MET A 694 -16.37 -57.59 -32.14
CA MET A 694 -15.09 -56.92 -31.88
C MET A 694 -15.30 -55.59 -31.14
N GLU A 695 -16.22 -54.76 -31.63
CA GLU A 695 -16.60 -53.49 -30.98
C GLU A 695 -17.18 -53.73 -29.58
N THR A 696 -17.97 -54.80 -29.39
CA THR A 696 -18.50 -55.18 -28.06
C THR A 696 -17.40 -55.42 -27.05
N SER A 697 -16.38 -56.19 -27.43
CA SER A 697 -15.26 -56.49 -26.55
C SER A 697 -14.46 -55.23 -26.23
N GLY A 698 -14.19 -54.38 -27.24
CA GLY A 698 -13.50 -53.10 -27.04
C GLY A 698 -14.25 -52.13 -26.13
N VAL A 699 -15.59 -52.06 -26.24
CA VAL A 699 -16.42 -51.22 -25.36
C VAL A 699 -16.46 -51.75 -23.93
N LEU A 700 -16.61 -53.06 -23.73
CA LEU A 700 -16.59 -53.67 -22.40
C LEU A 700 -15.24 -53.44 -21.70
N ASP A 701 -14.12 -53.63 -22.42
CA ASP A 701 -12.77 -53.37 -21.89
C ASP A 701 -12.56 -51.89 -21.53
N LYS A 702 -13.01 -50.97 -22.41
CA LYS A 702 -12.93 -49.52 -22.16
C LYS A 702 -13.75 -49.10 -20.95
N VAL A 703 -14.95 -49.64 -20.78
CA VAL A 703 -15.80 -49.36 -19.61
C VAL A 703 -15.19 -49.95 -18.34
N ALA A 704 -14.66 -51.18 -18.38
CA ALA A 704 -14.00 -51.80 -17.24
C ALA A 704 -12.75 -51.02 -16.79
N TYR A 705 -11.92 -50.60 -17.74
CA TYR A 705 -10.77 -49.74 -17.49
C TYR A 705 -11.18 -48.41 -16.84
N LEU A 706 -12.17 -47.73 -17.41
CA LEU A 706 -12.66 -46.46 -16.87
C LEU A 706 -13.23 -46.64 -15.46
N LYS A 707 -14.00 -47.71 -15.20
CA LYS A 707 -14.54 -48.00 -13.87
C LYS A 707 -13.45 -48.18 -12.81
N GLY A 708 -12.30 -48.76 -13.19
CA GLY A 708 -11.15 -48.91 -12.30
C GLY A 708 -10.36 -47.63 -12.06
N GLU A 709 -10.16 -46.81 -13.09
CA GLU A 709 -9.30 -45.62 -13.03
C GLU A 709 -10.01 -44.34 -12.56
N LEU A 710 -11.33 -44.22 -12.78
CA LEU A 710 -12.09 -43.01 -12.46
C LEU A 710 -11.94 -42.56 -10.99
N PRO A 711 -12.01 -43.45 -9.97
CA PRO A 711 -11.81 -43.06 -8.58
C PRO A 711 -10.39 -42.51 -8.32
N THR A 712 -9.39 -43.10 -8.97
CA THR A 712 -7.98 -42.70 -8.84
C THR A 712 -7.75 -41.32 -9.45
N TRP A 713 -8.26 -41.08 -10.66
CA TRP A 713 -8.18 -39.77 -11.32
C TRP A 713 -8.91 -38.70 -10.54
N ALA A 714 -10.13 -38.99 -10.07
CA ALA A 714 -10.90 -38.09 -9.23
C ALA A 714 -10.15 -37.67 -7.97
N THR A 715 -9.54 -38.64 -7.28
CA THR A 715 -8.77 -38.40 -6.05
C THR A 715 -7.52 -37.58 -6.33
N SER A 716 -6.83 -37.84 -7.45
CA SER A 716 -5.66 -37.07 -7.87
C SER A 716 -6.02 -35.62 -8.20
N ILE A 717 -7.10 -35.39 -8.94
CA ILE A 717 -7.58 -34.04 -9.29
C ILE A 717 -8.01 -33.29 -8.04
N LEU A 718 -8.78 -33.94 -7.15
CA LEU A 718 -9.19 -33.39 -5.86
C LEU A 718 -7.97 -32.95 -5.03
N ARG A 719 -6.94 -33.79 -4.94
CA ARG A 719 -5.73 -33.49 -4.18
C ARG A 719 -4.98 -32.30 -4.79
N ASN A 720 -4.81 -32.28 -6.11
CA ASN A 720 -4.11 -31.18 -6.78
C ASN A 720 -4.85 -29.84 -6.61
N GLU A 721 -6.16 -29.81 -6.87
CA GLU A 721 -6.98 -28.61 -6.73
C GLU A 721 -7.07 -28.13 -5.27
N SER A 722 -7.11 -29.05 -4.31
CA SER A 722 -7.07 -28.69 -2.89
C SER A 722 -5.72 -28.10 -2.47
N GLU A 723 -4.58 -28.65 -2.93
CA GLU A 723 -3.26 -28.07 -2.67
C GLU A 723 -3.11 -26.66 -3.30
N CYS A 724 -3.64 -26.45 -4.51
CA CYS A 724 -3.70 -25.12 -5.15
C CYS A 724 -4.54 -24.14 -4.33
N PHE A 725 -5.74 -24.55 -3.90
CA PHE A 725 -6.62 -23.74 -3.04
C PHE A 725 -5.91 -23.36 -1.74
N LEU A 726 -5.31 -24.32 -1.03
CA LEU A 726 -4.56 -24.06 0.20
C LEU A 726 -3.45 -23.02 0.00
N THR A 727 -2.68 -23.16 -1.07
CA THR A 727 -1.57 -22.24 -1.39
C THR A 727 -2.10 -20.82 -1.60
N ARG A 728 -3.24 -20.67 -2.30
CA ARG A 728 -3.90 -19.39 -2.51
C ARG A 728 -4.40 -18.78 -1.20
N GLU A 729 -5.12 -19.55 -0.38
CA GLU A 729 -5.67 -19.08 0.90
C GLU A 729 -4.57 -18.68 1.90
N VAL A 730 -3.51 -19.49 2.02
CA VAL A 730 -2.32 -19.17 2.82
C VAL A 730 -1.62 -17.91 2.30
N GLY A 731 -1.69 -17.65 1.00
CA GLY A 731 -1.23 -16.42 0.37
C GLY A 731 -1.88 -15.16 0.95
N TYR A 732 -3.19 -15.16 1.21
CA TYR A 732 -3.88 -14.02 1.83
C TYR A 732 -3.39 -13.74 3.25
N PHE A 733 -3.19 -14.77 4.07
CA PHE A 733 -2.64 -14.61 5.41
C PHE A 733 -1.17 -14.19 5.40
N SER A 734 -0.39 -14.68 4.42
CA SER A 734 1.01 -14.27 4.24
C SER A 734 1.13 -12.80 3.86
N GLN A 735 0.22 -12.28 3.01
CA GLN A 735 0.12 -10.85 2.71
C GLN A 735 -0.17 -10.03 3.97
N TYR A 736 -1.08 -10.49 4.82
CA TYR A 736 -1.35 -9.84 6.10
C TYR A 736 -0.10 -9.82 7.00
N VAL A 737 0.57 -10.97 7.21
CA VAL A 737 1.77 -11.05 8.04
C VAL A 737 2.88 -10.11 7.54
N ALA A 738 3.11 -10.07 6.23
CA ALA A 738 4.08 -9.16 5.61
C ALA A 738 3.70 -7.69 5.82
N TRP A 739 2.42 -7.34 5.64
CA TRP A 739 1.93 -6.00 5.89
C TRP A 739 2.05 -5.60 7.37
N VAL A 740 1.67 -6.47 8.31
CA VAL A 740 1.81 -6.20 9.75
C VAL A 740 3.26 -5.93 10.11
N LYS A 741 4.19 -6.73 9.58
CA LYS A 741 5.62 -6.55 9.81
C LYS A 741 6.09 -5.18 9.31
N GLU A 742 5.69 -4.76 8.11
CA GLU A 742 6.03 -3.43 7.60
C GLU A 742 5.38 -2.32 8.44
N GLU A 743 4.08 -2.41 8.72
CA GLU A 743 3.30 -1.39 9.42
C GLU A 743 3.84 -1.16 10.84
N VAL A 744 4.08 -2.23 11.60
CA VAL A 744 4.57 -2.17 12.99
C VAL A 744 6.02 -1.69 13.06
N THR A 745 6.88 -2.13 12.14
CA THR A 745 8.32 -1.83 12.22
C THR A 745 8.72 -0.52 11.56
N GLN A 746 7.94 -0.02 10.60
CA GLN A 746 8.30 1.15 9.78
C GLN A 746 7.31 2.31 9.84
N ARG A 747 6.02 2.08 10.15
CA ARG A 747 4.98 3.11 10.00
C ARG A 747 4.35 3.56 11.32
N ILE A 748 4.18 2.65 12.27
CA ILE A 748 3.67 2.96 13.61
C ILE A 748 4.70 3.77 14.40
N ALA A 749 4.24 4.83 15.08
CA ALA A 749 5.05 5.73 15.89
C ALA A 749 6.31 6.26 15.19
N THR A 750 6.17 6.89 14.02
CA THR A 750 7.28 7.65 13.42
C THR A 750 7.75 8.74 14.38
N CYS A 751 9.04 8.79 14.69
CA CYS A 751 9.54 9.69 15.72
C CYS A 751 9.88 11.09 15.21
N GLN A 752 9.40 11.44 14.00
CA GLN A 752 9.55 12.77 13.44
C GLN A 752 9.08 13.90 14.39
N PRO A 753 7.98 13.76 15.16
CA PRO A 753 7.59 14.74 16.18
C PRO A 753 8.67 14.98 17.24
N LEU A 754 9.48 13.98 17.59
CA LEU A 754 10.60 14.13 18.53
C LEU A 754 11.69 15.05 18.00
N SER A 755 12.15 14.82 16.76
CA SER A 755 13.14 15.70 16.13
C SER A 755 12.62 17.13 15.98
N ARG A 756 11.34 17.28 15.60
CA ARG A 756 10.69 18.60 15.51
C ARG A 756 10.52 19.28 16.85
N ALA A 757 10.25 18.53 17.92
CA ALA A 757 10.17 19.08 19.27
C ALA A 757 11.52 19.66 19.71
N LEU A 758 12.63 18.96 19.44
CA LEU A 758 13.97 19.44 19.72
C LEU A 758 14.33 20.68 18.89
N ASP A 759 14.00 20.68 17.59
CA ASP A 759 14.21 21.84 16.72
C ASP A 759 13.36 23.04 17.16
N ASN A 760 12.08 22.83 17.46
CA ASN A 760 11.18 23.85 17.97
C ASN A 760 11.65 24.40 19.32
N GLY A 761 12.12 23.55 20.22
CA GLY A 761 12.71 23.95 21.50
C GLY A 761 13.92 24.87 21.31
N ARG A 762 14.83 24.52 20.40
CA ARG A 762 15.97 25.36 20.01
C ARG A 762 15.51 26.71 19.46
N VAL A 763 14.55 26.72 18.52
CA VAL A 763 14.04 27.96 17.91
C VAL A 763 13.36 28.85 18.96
N VAL A 764 12.56 28.27 19.86
CA VAL A 764 11.91 29.01 20.94
C VAL A 764 12.95 29.65 21.86
N LEU A 765 13.91 28.89 22.37
CA LEU A 765 14.90 29.41 23.31
C LEU A 765 15.89 30.37 22.63
N CYS A 766 16.51 29.95 21.53
CA CYS A 766 17.65 30.65 20.95
C CYS A 766 17.23 31.74 19.98
N ASP A 767 16.26 31.46 19.13
CA ASP A 767 15.79 32.45 18.20
C ASP A 767 14.79 33.37 18.87
N MET A 768 13.64 32.86 19.32
CA MET A 768 12.54 33.69 19.83
C MET A 768 12.90 34.48 21.09
N MET A 769 13.70 33.91 22.01
CA MET A 769 14.07 34.58 23.28
C MET A 769 15.50 35.15 23.31
N ALA A 770 16.54 34.33 23.11
CA ALA A 770 17.92 34.76 23.35
C ALA A 770 18.40 35.87 22.38
N ASN A 771 18.08 35.77 21.09
CA ASN A 771 18.46 36.81 20.11
C ASN A 771 17.92 38.21 20.45
N PRO A 772 16.60 38.44 20.67
CA PRO A 772 16.10 39.78 20.98
C PRO A 772 16.56 40.27 22.35
N TRP A 773 16.67 39.37 23.34
CA TRP A 773 17.30 39.69 24.61
C TRP A 773 18.72 40.23 24.42
N ASN A 774 19.51 39.56 23.58
CA ASN A 774 20.89 39.94 23.34
C ASN A 774 21.02 41.23 22.55
N ALA A 775 20.15 41.44 21.57
CA ALA A 775 20.09 42.70 20.84
C ALA A 775 19.68 43.88 21.72
N PHE A 776 18.80 43.66 22.70
CA PHE A 776 18.36 44.69 23.62
C PHE A 776 19.52 45.26 24.45
N TRP A 777 20.25 44.41 25.18
CA TRP A 777 21.38 44.90 25.99
C TRP A 777 22.50 45.46 25.11
N PHE A 778 22.72 44.91 23.91
CA PHE A 778 23.75 45.39 23.00
C PHE A 778 23.43 46.81 22.49
N CYS A 779 22.18 47.09 22.14
CA CYS A 779 21.73 48.43 21.78
C CYS A 779 21.85 49.41 22.95
N LEU A 780 21.52 48.98 24.17
CA LEU A 780 21.72 49.82 25.37
C LEU A 780 23.21 50.05 25.68
N ALA A 781 24.07 49.05 25.46
CA ALA A 781 25.52 49.17 25.61
C ALA A 781 26.08 50.20 24.62
N TRP A 782 25.64 50.14 23.36
CA TRP A 782 25.91 51.14 22.34
C TRP A 782 25.52 52.53 22.82
N CYS A 783 24.29 52.72 23.30
CA CYS A 783 23.84 54.01 23.81
C CYS A 783 24.72 54.50 24.96
N THR A 784 25.01 53.62 25.93
CA THR A 784 25.84 53.92 27.09
C THR A 784 27.25 54.38 26.70
N PHE A 785 27.86 53.70 25.73
CA PHE A 785 29.17 54.09 25.20
C PHE A 785 29.15 55.49 24.56
N PHE A 786 28.14 55.78 23.74
CA PHE A 786 28.00 57.08 23.07
C PHE A 786 27.52 58.22 23.98
N LEU A 787 27.14 57.95 25.24
CA LEU A 787 26.89 59.01 26.23
C LEU A 787 28.17 59.81 26.53
N ILE A 788 29.35 59.18 26.56
CA ILE A 788 30.62 59.87 26.83
C ILE A 788 30.90 60.98 25.80
N PRO A 789 30.99 60.68 24.48
CA PRO A 789 31.22 61.73 23.49
C PRO A 789 30.06 62.74 23.44
N SER A 790 28.82 62.30 23.64
CA SER A 790 27.65 63.19 23.76
C SER A 790 27.83 64.21 24.89
N ILE A 791 28.26 63.79 26.08
CA ILE A 791 28.56 64.68 27.21
C ILE A 791 29.66 65.68 26.83
N ILE A 792 30.76 65.21 26.25
CA ILE A 792 31.90 66.07 25.89
C ILE A 792 31.47 67.14 24.89
N PHE A 793 30.79 66.75 23.81
CA PHE A 793 30.34 67.69 22.79
C PHE A 793 29.23 68.60 23.30
N ALA A 794 28.27 68.13 24.10
CA ALA A 794 27.22 68.97 24.68
C ALA A 794 27.79 70.05 25.63
N VAL A 795 28.74 69.69 26.50
CA VAL A 795 29.42 70.64 27.38
C VAL A 795 30.26 71.66 26.60
N LYS A 796 30.90 71.25 25.50
CA LYS A 796 31.68 72.17 24.65
C LYS A 796 30.76 73.09 23.84
N THR A 797 29.72 72.56 23.22
CA THR A 797 28.75 73.30 22.39
C THR A 797 27.92 74.28 23.21
N SER A 798 27.47 73.91 24.42
CA SER A 798 26.72 74.83 25.31
C SER A 798 27.47 76.12 25.65
N LYS A 799 28.82 76.08 25.70
CA LYS A 799 29.64 77.29 25.93
C LYS A 799 29.55 78.30 24.79
N TYR A 800 29.31 77.82 23.56
CA TYR A 800 29.21 78.66 22.37
C TYR A 800 27.79 79.22 22.13
N PHE A 801 26.80 78.80 22.93
CA PHE A 801 25.42 79.30 22.89
C PHE A 801 25.10 80.36 23.95
N HIS A 802 26.00 80.62 24.91
CA HIS A 802 25.88 81.74 25.84
C HIS A 802 26.19 83.10 25.16
N PRO A 803 25.51 84.20 25.53
CA PRO A 803 25.68 85.50 24.90
C PRO A 803 27.10 86.05 25.06
N ILE A 804 27.68 86.53 23.95
CA ILE A 804 28.98 87.19 23.91
C ILE A 804 28.78 88.66 24.21
N TRP A 805 29.15 89.12 25.40
CA TRP A 805 29.22 90.56 25.71
C TRP A 805 30.30 91.20 24.82
N LYS A 806 29.89 91.97 23.80
CA LYS A 806 30.77 92.94 23.14
C LYS A 806 31.06 94.04 24.17
N ARG A 807 32.19 93.93 24.90
CA ARG A 807 32.68 95.06 25.69
C ARG A 807 33.14 96.12 24.70
N LEU A 808 32.32 97.15 24.47
CA LEU A 808 32.75 98.40 23.85
C LEU A 808 33.97 98.89 24.64
N SER A 809 35.16 98.79 24.05
CA SER A 809 36.33 99.51 24.52
C SER A 809 36.14 100.98 24.16
N SER A 810 35.49 101.76 25.02
CA SER A 810 35.66 103.20 25.01
C SER A 810 36.93 103.53 25.78
N THR A 811 38.06 103.52 25.08
CA THR A 811 39.12 104.50 25.34
C THR A 811 38.50 105.89 25.16
N SER A 812 38.04 106.49 26.26
CA SER A 812 37.78 107.93 26.35
C SER A 812 38.39 108.44 27.65
N SER A 813 39.65 108.84 27.54
CA SER A 813 40.35 109.91 28.27
C SER A 813 40.14 110.03 29.79
N GLU A 814 41.10 109.50 30.55
CA GLU A 814 41.66 110.23 31.68
C GLU A 814 42.54 111.37 31.12
N GLU A 815 41.97 112.57 31.00
CA GLU A 815 42.74 113.83 31.01
C GLU A 815 42.03 114.80 31.96
N THR A 816 42.27 114.63 33.26
CA THR A 816 42.16 115.71 34.23
C THR A 816 43.44 116.53 34.18
N GLN A 817 43.55 117.42 33.17
CA GLN A 817 44.49 118.54 33.26
C GLN A 817 43.80 119.73 33.96
N LEU A 818 44.45 120.19 35.03
CA LEU A 818 44.21 121.47 35.67
C LEU A 818 44.17 122.59 34.62
N PHE A 819 43.03 123.28 34.48
CA PHE A 819 43.01 124.65 33.98
C PHE A 819 42.76 125.61 35.15
N HIS A 820 43.85 126.24 35.57
CA HIS A 820 43.86 127.43 36.43
C HIS A 820 43.27 128.61 35.64
N ILE A 821 42.20 129.22 36.15
CA ILE A 821 41.79 130.60 35.80
C ILE A 821 41.97 131.45 37.08
N PRO A 822 42.62 132.63 37.00
CA PRO A 822 43.20 133.31 38.15
C PRO A 822 42.19 134.12 38.96
N ARG A 823 42.45 134.22 40.28
CA ARG A 823 41.83 135.20 41.18
C ARG A 823 42.22 136.61 40.74
N VAL A 824 41.23 137.46 40.50
CA VAL A 824 41.38 138.91 40.57
C VAL A 824 41.33 139.32 42.04
N THR A 825 42.40 139.96 42.50
CA THR A 825 42.55 140.57 43.81
C THR A 825 41.64 141.77 43.99
N SER A 826 41.16 141.93 45.22
CA SER A 826 40.35 143.01 45.76
C SER A 826 40.83 144.43 45.42
N LEU A 827 39.86 145.32 45.19
CA LEU A 827 39.96 146.72 45.64
C LEU A 827 38.56 147.18 46.08
N LYS A 828 38.43 147.46 47.37
CA LYS A 828 37.37 148.30 47.94
C LYS A 828 37.73 149.76 47.64
N LEU A 829 36.76 150.50 47.12
CA LEU A 829 36.39 151.83 47.62
C LEU A 829 34.87 151.96 47.49
#